data_AF-A0AAD8PKG9-F1
#
_entry.id   AF-A0AAD8PKG9-F1
#
_cell.length_a   1.000
_cell.length_b   1.000
_cell.length_c   1.000
_cell.angle_alpha   90.00
_cell.angle_beta   90.00
_cell.angle_gamma   90.00
#
_symmetry.space_group_name_H-M   'P 1'
#
loop_
_entity.id
_entity.type
_entity.pdbx_description
1 polymer ?
#
loop_
_entity_poly.entity_id
_entity_poly.type
_entity_poly.pdbx_seq_one_letter_code
_entity_poly.pdbx_strand_id
1 'polypeptide(L)'
;MDERPNKKRKVRKGTRSCWQCRKRKIRCEFASDDEETCNGCQVRGTICISQEFADEEQSAPPERGLAQRLGRLEELMLKLADKIGPDAVAVNNNAITPAPSVEGSQGAAPPRSPPPDLARPSTNVTLISLSAPGLGPPRSARDGARSRSKYDKVCRQIHSAFPSLQAAKTIIDSSKGPAFVLAMFYAYQDVLEGRSPTMASLTAMPDVTKHPTLLAKYLLQLIIYLQQMPPSLDISELELSLGGSVQDKMSEWVTAASLVTSNDELLGSAEGLECLILHGFYLINSGNLRKAWLAMRRALSMAQLMGIDTDGARSMKSCDPATDPNTIPTSQVLWHRIIFCDRYISLLLGLSAGSQDNSFMSDESLARDTAMERLEKKYSAIALQIIERNRAPANEAYAITQSVDCELENAAKAMGRAWWEIPSLPDSTETLATMGTMSHLMLQIHHHTLLIMLHLPYMLRNQTNCRFDYSKNTCLESSRAVLKRCIIFRTANDAAFSCRHIDYSSLTACMTLLLGHLNRPPGVREADWSRQRNEDRALAETAVATMEKLALLNDDKLSCESADIIRQLLPIVDCCSGADSSGFACPARNVQLTIPYLGVININMTANQACEPRAVDLTHSQLPTPSNTTTVSSDAYQETPPPAALSMESFLGGADTTIPHEDVCSGLSADYLGGWPCPSITAEAGDWTFQGVDTTFWSLLNYGVGMSSDFARGD
;
A
#
# COMPACT_ATOMS: atom_id res chain seq x y z
N MET A 1 -31.36 19.93 60.08
CA MET A 1 -32.54 20.43 59.33
C MET A 1 -32.02 21.13 58.10
N ASP A 2 -32.61 20.84 56.94
CA ASP A 2 -32.60 21.68 55.73
C ASP A 2 -31.23 22.12 55.17
N GLU A 3 -30.46 21.17 54.60
CA GLU A 3 -29.49 21.49 53.55
C GLU A 3 -30.13 21.20 52.18
N ARG A 4 -30.42 22.27 51.40
CA ARG A 4 -31.00 22.15 50.06
C ARG A 4 -29.91 22.23 48.99
N PRO A 5 -29.79 21.26 48.07
CA PRO A 5 -28.77 21.32 47.02
C PRO A 5 -29.01 22.50 46.07
N ASN A 6 -27.92 23.19 45.71
CA ASN A 6 -27.96 24.42 44.92
C ASN A 6 -28.53 24.19 43.51
N LYS A 7 -29.66 24.84 43.19
CA LYS A 7 -30.26 24.82 41.84
C LYS A 7 -29.34 25.54 40.84
N LYS A 8 -28.91 24.84 39.80
CA LYS A 8 -27.90 25.34 38.83
C LYS A 8 -28.36 25.40 37.36
N ARG A 9 -29.62 25.09 37.05
CA ARG A 9 -30.14 25.12 35.66
C ARG A 9 -31.51 25.80 35.51
N LYS A 10 -31.62 26.73 34.55
CA LYS A 10 -32.90 27.24 34.05
C LYS A 10 -33.53 26.22 33.10
N VAL A 11 -34.42 25.38 33.62
CA VAL A 11 -35.38 24.61 32.80
C VAL A 11 -36.54 25.54 32.39
N ARG A 12 -37.23 25.25 31.27
CA ARG A 12 -38.45 25.99 30.91
C ARG A 12 -39.53 25.77 31.98
N LYS A 13 -40.27 26.82 32.36
CA LYS A 13 -41.40 26.69 33.30
C LYS A 13 -42.41 25.69 32.75
N GLY A 14 -42.88 24.77 33.60
CA GLY A 14 -43.86 23.74 33.23
C GLY A 14 -43.30 22.47 32.59
N THR A 15 -41.99 22.22 32.59
CA THR A 15 -41.42 20.96 32.06
C THR A 15 -40.52 20.25 33.08
N ARG A 16 -41.10 19.38 33.91
CA ARG A 16 -40.35 18.53 34.86
C ARG A 16 -39.69 17.37 34.08
N SER A 17 -38.39 17.16 34.26
CA SER A 17 -37.69 15.98 33.69
C SER A 17 -36.45 15.59 34.49
N CYS A 18 -36.23 14.29 34.67
CA CYS A 18 -35.13 13.75 35.46
C CYS A 18 -33.89 13.41 34.62
N TRP A 19 -32.74 13.25 35.27
CA TRP A 19 -31.49 12.84 34.62
C TRP A 19 -31.54 11.40 34.08
N GLN A 20 -32.19 10.47 34.78
CA GLN A 20 -32.28 9.06 34.39
C GLN A 20 -33.09 8.83 33.09
N CYS A 21 -34.20 9.55 32.88
CA CYS A 21 -34.92 9.51 31.60
C CYS A 21 -34.12 10.18 30.47
N ARG A 22 -33.42 11.29 30.75
CA ARG A 22 -32.56 11.96 29.77
C ARG A 22 -31.37 11.11 29.33
N LYS A 23 -30.66 10.47 30.27
CA LYS A 23 -29.57 9.51 30.00
C LYS A 23 -30.03 8.39 29.05
N ARG A 24 -31.29 7.95 29.18
CA ARG A 24 -31.92 6.90 28.34
C ARG A 24 -32.70 7.42 27.11
N LYS A 25 -32.73 8.73 26.85
CA LYS A 25 -33.51 9.38 25.77
C LYS A 25 -35.03 9.04 25.76
N ILE A 26 -35.62 8.71 26.91
CA ILE A 26 -37.07 8.40 27.03
C ILE A 26 -37.86 9.58 27.59
N ARG A 27 -39.19 9.57 27.36
CA ARG A 27 -40.12 10.56 27.94
C ARG A 27 -40.11 10.46 29.48
N CYS A 28 -40.35 11.57 30.15
CA CYS A 28 -40.39 11.67 31.60
C CYS A 28 -41.78 12.15 32.02
N GLU A 29 -42.53 11.28 32.70
CA GLU A 29 -43.94 11.48 33.04
C GLU A 29 -44.15 11.12 34.51
N PHE A 30 -44.94 11.92 35.21
CA PHE A 30 -45.34 11.74 36.60
C PHE A 30 -46.87 11.51 36.60
N ALA A 31 -47.42 10.78 37.55
CA ALA A 31 -48.87 10.58 37.65
C ALA A 31 -49.58 11.79 38.30
N SER A 32 -48.86 12.60 39.07
CA SER A 32 -49.33 13.93 39.53
C SER A 32 -48.19 14.96 39.65
N ASP A 33 -48.55 16.26 39.76
CA ASP A 33 -47.56 17.33 39.92
C ASP A 33 -46.85 17.32 41.28
N ASP A 34 -47.44 16.70 42.31
CA ASP A 34 -46.88 16.59 43.66
C ASP A 34 -45.89 15.40 43.82
N GLU A 35 -45.84 14.47 42.87
CA GLU A 35 -44.93 13.32 42.93
C GLU A 35 -43.47 13.72 42.69
N GLU A 36 -42.56 13.27 43.55
CA GLU A 36 -41.11 13.50 43.40
C GLU A 36 -40.44 12.53 42.39
N THR A 37 -41.05 11.36 42.15
CA THR A 37 -40.51 10.30 41.29
C THR A 37 -41.39 10.08 40.06
N CYS A 38 -40.79 10.06 38.87
CA CYS A 38 -41.50 9.82 37.62
C CYS A 38 -41.79 8.32 37.39
N ASN A 39 -42.86 8.01 36.67
CA ASN A 39 -43.34 6.65 36.36
C ASN A 39 -42.22 5.77 35.81
N GLY A 40 -41.43 6.31 34.88
CA GLY A 40 -40.31 5.61 34.25
C GLY A 40 -39.11 5.31 35.17
N CYS A 41 -39.00 5.99 36.31
CA CYS A 41 -38.03 5.70 37.37
C CYS A 41 -38.62 4.78 38.44
N GLN A 42 -39.90 4.96 38.79
CA GLN A 42 -40.65 4.14 39.76
C GLN A 42 -40.67 2.66 39.33
N VAL A 43 -41.09 2.39 38.09
CA VAL A 43 -41.13 1.03 37.49
C VAL A 43 -39.75 0.36 37.44
N ARG A 44 -38.67 1.14 37.50
CA ARG A 44 -37.28 0.66 37.41
C ARG A 44 -36.55 0.62 38.75
N GLY A 45 -37.16 1.07 39.85
CA GLY A 45 -36.51 1.19 41.15
C GLY A 45 -35.31 2.16 41.20
N THR A 46 -35.23 3.12 40.26
CA THR A 46 -34.08 4.04 40.11
C THR A 46 -34.35 5.42 40.72
N ILE A 47 -33.35 6.04 41.34
CA ILE A 47 -33.45 7.37 41.97
C ILE A 47 -33.80 8.44 40.90
N CYS A 48 -34.83 9.24 41.17
CA CYS A 48 -35.37 10.20 40.21
C CYS A 48 -34.89 11.65 40.45
N ILE A 49 -33.65 11.97 40.05
CA ILE A 49 -33.08 13.32 40.26
C ILE A 49 -33.57 14.29 39.16
N SER A 50 -34.28 15.36 39.54
CA SER A 50 -34.72 16.44 38.64
C SER A 50 -33.54 17.23 38.05
N GLN A 51 -33.62 17.62 36.77
CA GLN A 51 -32.57 18.36 36.05
C GLN A 51 -32.36 19.82 36.49
N GLU A 52 -33.12 20.31 37.47
CA GLU A 52 -32.81 21.58 38.17
C GLU A 52 -31.66 21.45 39.17
N PHE A 53 -31.41 20.23 39.65
CA PHE A 53 -30.31 19.85 40.54
C PHE A 53 -29.13 19.25 39.74
N ALA A 54 -27.97 19.15 40.39
CA ALA A 54 -26.78 18.55 39.80
C ALA A 54 -26.92 17.04 39.60
N ASP A 55 -26.21 16.49 38.62
CA ASP A 55 -26.11 15.05 38.37
C ASP A 55 -24.93 14.49 39.19
N GLU A 56 -25.15 14.23 40.48
CA GLU A 56 -24.08 13.82 41.40
C GLU A 56 -23.50 12.41 41.08
N GLU A 57 -24.14 11.65 40.19
CA GLU A 57 -23.57 10.43 39.60
C GLU A 57 -22.39 10.70 38.63
N GLN A 58 -22.11 11.96 38.25
CA GLN A 58 -20.93 12.30 37.44
C GLN A 58 -19.68 12.49 38.29
N SER A 59 -19.10 11.39 38.77
CA SER A 59 -17.77 11.34 39.38
C SER A 59 -17.02 10.05 39.03
N ALA A 60 -15.95 10.20 38.25
CA ALA A 60 -14.97 9.20 37.78
C ALA A 60 -15.47 8.07 36.82
N PRO A 61 -14.67 7.72 35.79
CA PRO A 61 -14.80 6.45 35.07
C PRO A 61 -14.23 5.26 35.91
N PRO A 62 -14.56 4.00 35.58
CA PRO A 62 -14.26 2.84 36.44
C PRO A 62 -12.82 2.29 36.34
N GLU A 63 -11.80 3.14 36.51
CA GLU A 63 -10.37 2.76 36.42
C GLU A 63 -9.96 1.66 37.42
N ARG A 64 -10.65 1.56 38.57
CA ARG A 64 -10.39 0.52 39.59
C ARG A 64 -10.55 -0.91 39.04
N GLY A 65 -11.39 -1.12 38.03
CA GLY A 65 -11.55 -2.42 37.37
C GLY A 65 -10.35 -2.82 36.50
N LEU A 66 -9.59 -1.84 35.98
CA LEU A 66 -8.43 -2.08 35.14
C LEU A 66 -7.19 -2.38 35.98
N ALA A 67 -6.91 -1.56 37.01
CA ALA A 67 -5.79 -1.78 37.92
C ALA A 67 -5.87 -3.13 38.64
N GLN A 68 -7.06 -3.54 39.08
CA GLN A 68 -7.27 -4.83 39.77
C GLN A 68 -7.23 -6.04 38.81
N ARG A 69 -7.41 -5.82 37.50
CA ARG A 69 -7.15 -6.82 36.45
C ARG A 69 -5.66 -6.91 36.12
N LEU A 70 -4.97 -5.77 35.99
CA LEU A 70 -3.52 -5.70 35.74
C LEU A 70 -2.72 -6.39 36.86
N GLY A 71 -2.99 -6.06 38.13
CA GLY A 71 -2.30 -6.72 39.25
C GLY A 71 -2.56 -8.23 39.33
N ARG A 72 -3.74 -8.71 38.91
CA ARG A 72 -4.00 -10.16 38.76
C ARG A 72 -3.28 -10.78 37.57
N LEU A 73 -3.03 -10.01 36.51
CA LEU A 73 -2.26 -10.44 35.34
C LEU A 73 -0.78 -10.53 35.69
N GLU A 74 -0.22 -9.56 36.42
CA GLU A 74 1.13 -9.61 36.98
C GLU A 74 1.29 -10.80 37.95
N GLU A 75 0.35 -11.00 38.88
CA GLU A 75 0.38 -12.14 39.81
C GLU A 75 0.31 -13.49 39.08
N LEU A 76 -0.47 -13.59 37.99
CA LEU A 76 -0.53 -14.78 37.15
C LEU A 76 0.72 -14.97 36.29
N MET A 77 1.31 -13.89 35.76
CA MET A 77 2.56 -13.96 34.99
C MET A 77 3.77 -14.33 35.86
N LEU A 78 3.85 -13.82 37.09
CA LEU A 78 4.84 -14.25 38.08
C LEU A 78 4.67 -15.75 38.40
N LYS A 79 3.43 -16.21 38.63
CA LYS A 79 3.10 -17.64 38.84
C LYS A 79 3.25 -18.52 37.59
N LEU A 80 3.46 -17.92 36.41
CA LEU A 80 3.81 -18.62 35.18
C LEU A 80 5.33 -18.67 34.98
N ALA A 81 6.04 -17.59 35.32
CA ALA A 81 7.50 -17.54 35.33
C ALA A 81 8.11 -18.55 36.33
N ASP A 82 7.58 -18.60 37.56
CA ASP A 82 7.94 -19.62 38.57
C ASP A 82 7.70 -21.06 38.10
N LYS A 83 6.86 -21.27 37.07
CA LYS A 83 6.56 -22.58 36.48
C LYS A 83 7.33 -22.90 35.21
N ILE A 84 8.17 -21.97 34.73
CA ILE A 84 9.00 -22.13 33.52
C ILE A 84 10.50 -22.03 33.89
N GLY A 85 10.83 -21.94 35.18
CA GLY A 85 12.17 -22.21 35.70
C GLY A 85 12.55 -23.69 35.54
N PRO A 86 13.81 -24.03 35.18
CA PRO A 86 14.19 -25.40 34.86
C PRO A 86 14.61 -26.24 36.10
N ASP A 87 13.83 -27.27 36.39
CA ASP A 87 14.27 -28.44 37.16
C ASP A 87 15.06 -29.41 36.25
N ALA A 88 16.13 -30.08 36.69
CA ALA A 88 16.84 -30.01 37.98
C ALA A 88 18.27 -30.61 37.89
N VAL A 89 18.94 -30.65 39.05
CA VAL A 89 20.18 -31.41 39.39
C VAL A 89 21.53 -30.76 38.99
N ALA A 90 22.56 -30.65 39.83
CA ALA A 90 22.67 -30.64 41.32
C ALA A 90 24.12 -30.27 41.76
N VAL A 91 24.29 -29.72 42.98
CA VAL A 91 25.43 -29.97 43.93
C VAL A 91 26.85 -29.48 43.49
N ASN A 92 27.67 -28.79 44.30
CA ASN A 92 27.74 -28.64 45.77
C ASN A 92 28.44 -27.35 46.30
N ASN A 93 28.22 -27.06 47.60
CA ASN A 93 29.08 -26.36 48.58
C ASN A 93 29.58 -24.90 48.41
N ASN A 94 29.06 -24.02 49.29
CA ASN A 94 29.76 -23.20 50.33
C ASN A 94 31.08 -22.44 49.96
N ALA A 95 31.24 -21.12 50.20
CA ALA A 95 31.13 -20.48 51.52
C ALA A 95 31.17 -18.92 51.51
N ILE A 96 30.31 -18.31 52.36
CA ILE A 96 30.57 -17.27 53.38
C ILE A 96 31.47 -16.03 53.03
N THR A 97 30.80 -14.89 52.79
CA THR A 97 30.86 -13.52 53.42
C THR A 97 31.96 -13.12 54.46
N PRO A 98 32.09 -11.81 54.89
CA PRO A 98 31.58 -10.52 54.36
C PRO A 98 32.52 -9.26 54.45
N ALA A 99 32.14 -8.17 53.73
CA ALA A 99 32.24 -6.73 54.13
C ALA A 99 33.64 -6.13 54.50
N PRO A 100 33.77 -4.87 55.01
CA PRO A 100 32.91 -3.64 54.93
C PRO A 100 33.51 -2.54 53.98
N SER A 101 32.78 -1.54 53.46
CA SER A 101 32.27 -0.26 54.07
C SER A 101 33.41 0.75 54.43
N VAL A 102 33.24 2.08 54.56
CA VAL A 102 32.16 2.96 55.08
C VAL A 102 32.31 4.42 54.54
N GLU A 103 31.19 5.16 54.34
CA GLU A 103 31.00 6.66 54.26
C GLU A 103 31.86 7.58 53.33
N GLY A 104 31.42 8.79 52.93
CA GLY A 104 30.07 9.40 53.07
C GLY A 104 29.95 10.90 52.68
N SER A 105 28.74 11.28 52.23
CA SER A 105 28.06 12.59 52.36
C SER A 105 28.55 13.91 51.70
N GLN A 106 27.75 14.35 50.70
CA GLN A 106 27.13 15.70 50.53
C GLN A 106 27.97 16.96 50.16
N GLY A 107 27.47 17.71 49.17
CA GLY A 107 27.89 19.09 48.79
C GLY A 107 27.12 19.61 47.56
N ALA A 108 26.90 20.94 47.43
CA ALA A 108 26.08 21.55 46.37
C ALA A 108 26.86 22.45 45.38
N ALA A 109 26.25 22.81 44.25
CA ALA A 109 26.85 23.55 43.10
C ALA A 109 26.52 25.07 43.10
N PRO A 110 26.89 25.92 42.10
CA PRO A 110 27.82 25.83 40.93
C PRO A 110 28.90 26.98 41.02
N PRO A 111 29.31 27.84 40.02
CA PRO A 111 29.33 27.82 38.54
C PRO A 111 30.63 28.36 37.82
N ARG A 112 30.63 28.35 36.47
CA ARG A 112 31.31 29.27 35.48
C ARG A 112 32.87 29.43 35.41
N SER A 113 33.49 28.63 34.50
CA SER A 113 34.40 29.03 33.38
C SER A 113 35.79 29.72 33.61
N PRO A 114 36.80 29.70 32.70
CA PRO A 114 36.84 29.23 31.29
C PRO A 114 38.03 28.21 30.96
N PRO A 115 38.93 28.27 29.92
CA PRO A 115 39.50 27.07 29.22
C PRO A 115 41.07 26.95 29.34
N PRO A 116 41.87 26.19 28.52
CA PRO A 116 41.59 25.27 27.39
C PRO A 116 42.33 23.89 27.39
N ASP A 117 42.10 23.10 26.32
CA ASP A 117 42.87 21.97 25.72
C ASP A 117 43.77 21.02 26.56
N LEU A 118 43.47 19.72 26.45
CA LEU A 118 44.40 18.65 25.98
C LEU A 118 43.65 17.33 25.70
N ALA A 119 44.30 16.36 25.02
CA ALA A 119 43.62 15.22 24.35
C ALA A 119 44.14 13.81 24.73
N ARG A 120 43.47 12.77 24.18
CA ARG A 120 43.74 11.29 24.24
C ARG A 120 43.29 10.55 25.51
N PRO A 121 43.21 9.18 25.50
CA PRO A 121 43.42 8.22 24.39
C PRO A 121 42.26 7.26 24.09
N SER A 122 42.30 6.62 22.91
CA SER A 122 41.56 5.38 22.62
C SER A 122 42.38 4.15 23.01
N THR A 123 41.74 3.08 23.48
CA THR A 123 42.38 1.79 23.79
C THR A 123 41.98 0.70 22.80
N ASN A 124 42.96 0.13 22.09
CA ASN A 124 42.78 -1.08 21.29
C ASN A 124 42.90 -2.33 22.17
N VAL A 125 42.10 -3.35 21.91
CA VAL A 125 42.25 -4.69 22.52
C VAL A 125 42.74 -5.67 21.46
N THR A 126 43.86 -6.35 21.74
CA THR A 126 44.48 -7.34 20.84
C THR A 126 44.00 -8.75 21.19
N LEU A 127 43.53 -9.51 20.20
CA LEU A 127 43.21 -10.93 20.38
C LEU A 127 44.50 -11.78 20.40
N ILE A 128 44.56 -12.72 21.35
CA ILE A 128 45.73 -13.57 21.60
C ILE A 128 45.69 -14.81 20.71
N SER A 129 46.83 -15.15 20.11
CA SER A 129 46.99 -16.38 19.33
C SER A 129 47.44 -17.54 20.21
N LEU A 130 46.84 -18.72 20.03
CA LEU A 130 47.23 -19.98 20.66
C LEU A 130 48.02 -20.83 19.66
N SER A 131 49.24 -21.23 20.06
CA SER A 131 50.16 -22.00 19.21
C SER A 131 50.22 -23.47 19.63
N ALA A 132 50.38 -24.37 18.66
CA ALA A 132 50.71 -25.78 18.87
C ALA A 132 51.98 -26.14 18.04
N PRO A 133 52.93 -26.93 18.58
CA PRO A 133 54.23 -27.16 17.93
C PRO A 133 54.27 -28.40 17.03
N GLY A 134 55.04 -28.32 15.93
CA GLY A 134 55.35 -29.48 15.07
C GLY A 134 56.15 -29.10 13.83
N LEU A 135 57.44 -29.44 13.79
CA LEU A 135 58.32 -29.15 12.65
C LEU A 135 58.24 -30.24 11.56
N GLY A 136 58.14 -29.82 10.30
CA GLY A 136 58.27 -30.68 9.12
C GLY A 136 58.80 -29.87 7.92
N PRO A 137 59.66 -30.46 7.06
CA PRO A 137 60.35 -29.72 6.00
C PRO A 137 59.41 -29.35 4.82
N PRO A 138 59.70 -28.25 4.10
CA PRO A 138 58.82 -27.73 3.05
C PRO A 138 58.75 -28.66 1.85
N ARG A 139 57.55 -29.17 1.54
CA ARG A 139 57.29 -29.85 0.27
C ARG A 139 56.85 -28.86 -0.81
N SER A 140 57.62 -28.89 -1.90
CA SER A 140 57.38 -28.29 -3.22
C SER A 140 55.93 -27.96 -3.55
N ALA A 141 55.72 -26.79 -4.17
CA ALA A 141 54.45 -26.37 -4.74
C ALA A 141 53.78 -27.48 -5.58
N ARG A 142 52.47 -27.63 -5.40
CA ARG A 142 51.58 -28.32 -6.33
C ARG A 142 50.45 -27.38 -6.72
N ASP A 143 50.22 -27.28 -8.01
CA ASP A 143 49.04 -26.66 -8.60
C ASP A 143 47.74 -27.36 -8.17
N GLY A 144 46.62 -26.70 -8.44
CA GLY A 144 45.39 -27.42 -8.77
C GLY A 144 44.32 -27.57 -7.69
N ALA A 145 44.14 -26.58 -6.81
CA ALA A 145 42.94 -26.49 -5.96
C ALA A 145 42.48 -25.03 -5.75
N ARG A 146 41.92 -24.39 -6.79
CA ARG A 146 40.99 -23.26 -6.55
C ARG A 146 39.81 -23.81 -5.75
N SER A 147 39.62 -23.32 -4.53
CA SER A 147 38.39 -23.58 -3.78
C SER A 147 37.23 -23.04 -4.59
N ARG A 148 36.43 -23.93 -5.20
CA ARG A 148 35.22 -23.55 -5.92
C ARG A 148 34.30 -22.78 -4.98
N SER A 149 33.70 -21.69 -5.47
CA SER A 149 32.72 -20.95 -4.68
C SER A 149 31.56 -21.88 -4.36
N LYS A 150 30.93 -21.72 -3.19
CA LYS A 150 29.68 -22.40 -2.83
C LYS A 150 28.61 -22.24 -3.91
N TYR A 151 28.68 -21.12 -4.65
CA TYR A 151 27.73 -20.74 -5.69
C TYR A 151 28.26 -20.92 -7.13
N ASP A 152 29.38 -21.64 -7.35
CA ASP A 152 30.02 -21.91 -8.66
C ASP A 152 29.05 -22.44 -9.74
N LYS A 153 27.99 -23.14 -9.35
CA LYS A 153 26.94 -23.62 -10.27
C LYS A 153 25.95 -22.49 -10.60
N VAL A 154 25.47 -21.78 -9.58
CA VAL A 154 24.51 -20.67 -9.69
C VAL A 154 25.09 -19.53 -10.53
N CYS A 155 26.33 -19.09 -10.27
CA CYS A 155 26.97 -18.03 -11.05
C CYS A 155 27.03 -18.36 -12.54
N ARG A 156 27.37 -19.61 -12.89
CA ARG A 156 27.39 -20.06 -14.29
C ARG A 156 26.00 -20.19 -14.92
N GLN A 157 24.97 -20.58 -14.16
CA GLN A 157 23.59 -20.63 -14.66
C GLN A 157 23.01 -19.23 -14.92
N ILE A 158 23.30 -18.25 -14.04
CA ILE A 158 22.87 -16.87 -14.24
C ILE A 158 23.64 -16.23 -15.40
N HIS A 159 24.96 -16.38 -15.44
CA HIS A 159 25.79 -15.83 -16.51
C HIS A 159 25.58 -16.53 -17.87
N SER A 160 25.07 -17.76 -17.92
CA SER A 160 24.69 -18.39 -19.20
C SER A 160 23.45 -17.77 -19.85
N ALA A 161 22.63 -17.04 -19.10
CA ALA A 161 21.50 -16.27 -19.62
C ALA A 161 21.89 -14.84 -20.06
N PHE A 162 23.14 -14.41 -19.83
CA PHE A 162 23.57 -13.04 -20.19
C PHE A 162 23.50 -12.82 -21.71
N PRO A 163 23.00 -11.65 -22.17
CA PRO A 163 23.06 -11.27 -23.58
C PRO A 163 24.51 -11.09 -24.05
N SER A 164 24.70 -11.06 -25.38
CA SER A 164 25.97 -10.61 -25.96
C SER A 164 26.28 -9.17 -25.52
N LEU A 165 27.57 -8.83 -25.42
CA LEU A 165 28.01 -7.47 -25.04
C LEU A 165 27.44 -6.39 -25.98
N GLN A 166 27.26 -6.72 -27.27
CA GLN A 166 26.63 -5.82 -28.24
C GLN A 166 25.14 -5.64 -27.97
N ALA A 167 24.39 -6.71 -27.71
CA ALA A 167 22.96 -6.62 -27.38
C ALA A 167 22.73 -5.87 -26.06
N ALA A 168 23.54 -6.15 -25.02
CA ALA A 168 23.53 -5.40 -23.76
C ALA A 168 23.77 -3.91 -24.00
N LYS A 169 24.77 -3.56 -24.80
CA LYS A 169 25.04 -2.15 -25.17
C LYS A 169 23.87 -1.51 -25.92
N THR A 170 23.27 -2.19 -26.90
CA THR A 170 22.10 -1.68 -27.62
C THR A 170 20.94 -1.36 -26.66
N ILE A 171 20.65 -2.25 -25.69
CA ILE A 171 19.63 -2.02 -24.65
C ILE A 171 19.97 -0.80 -23.79
N ILE A 172 21.23 -0.68 -23.36
CA ILE A 172 21.70 0.43 -22.52
C ILE A 172 21.62 1.77 -23.26
N ASP A 173 22.17 1.85 -24.48
CA ASP A 173 22.24 3.08 -25.28
C ASP A 173 20.86 3.55 -25.78
N SER A 174 19.89 2.62 -25.92
CA SER A 174 18.53 2.91 -26.40
C SER A 174 17.50 3.16 -25.29
N SER A 175 17.89 3.09 -24.01
CA SER A 175 16.96 3.10 -22.88
C SER A 175 17.20 4.24 -21.89
N LYS A 176 16.11 4.79 -21.36
CA LYS A 176 16.14 5.72 -20.20
C LYS A 176 16.34 4.98 -18.87
N GLY A 177 16.34 3.64 -18.90
CA GLY A 177 16.40 2.74 -17.75
C GLY A 177 17.56 2.93 -16.76
N PRO A 178 18.82 3.18 -17.20
CA PRO A 178 19.94 3.36 -16.26
C PRO A 178 19.73 4.55 -15.32
N ALA A 179 19.21 5.67 -15.82
CA ALA A 179 18.90 6.83 -14.99
C ALA A 179 17.65 6.61 -14.12
N PHE A 180 16.65 5.84 -14.60
CA PHE A 180 15.50 5.40 -13.79
C PHE A 180 15.90 4.51 -12.62
N VAL A 181 16.82 3.56 -12.82
CA VAL A 181 17.38 2.73 -11.74
C VAL A 181 18.18 3.58 -10.73
N LEU A 182 18.89 4.62 -11.19
CA LEU A 182 19.57 5.54 -10.28
C LEU A 182 18.57 6.32 -9.40
N ALA A 183 17.51 6.88 -9.99
CA ALA A 183 16.44 7.58 -9.26
C ALA A 183 15.60 6.65 -8.35
N MET A 184 15.61 5.34 -8.59
CA MET A 184 14.93 4.35 -7.74
C MET A 184 15.63 4.15 -6.39
N PHE A 185 16.98 4.19 -6.38
CA PHE A 185 17.82 3.72 -5.27
C PHE A 185 18.68 4.78 -4.57
N TYR A 186 18.78 6.00 -5.11
CA TYR A 186 19.59 7.09 -4.56
C TYR A 186 18.78 8.39 -4.50
N ALA A 187 18.97 9.18 -3.45
CA ALA A 187 18.40 10.53 -3.38
C ALA A 187 19.10 11.43 -4.40
N TYR A 188 18.38 12.42 -4.94
CA TYR A 188 18.88 13.32 -5.98
C TYR A 188 20.19 14.02 -5.57
N GLN A 189 20.26 14.46 -4.32
CA GLN A 189 21.45 15.12 -3.77
C GLN A 189 22.64 14.16 -3.56
N ASP A 190 22.40 12.86 -3.36
CA ASP A 190 23.48 11.86 -3.28
C ASP A 190 24.07 11.58 -4.67
N VAL A 191 23.23 11.57 -5.72
CA VAL A 191 23.68 11.51 -7.12
C VAL A 191 24.54 12.71 -7.49
N LEU A 192 24.11 13.94 -7.14
CA LEU A 192 24.89 15.16 -7.40
C LEU A 192 26.24 15.21 -6.64
N GLU A 193 26.30 14.65 -5.43
CA GLU A 193 27.52 14.58 -4.62
C GLU A 193 28.40 13.35 -4.92
N GLY A 194 28.04 12.54 -5.93
CA GLY A 194 28.81 11.37 -6.36
C GLY A 194 28.69 10.13 -5.44
N ARG A 195 27.74 10.13 -4.50
CA ARG A 195 27.40 8.97 -3.64
C ARG A 195 26.41 8.02 -4.31
N SER A 196 26.65 7.72 -5.58
CA SER A 196 25.91 6.74 -6.36
C SER A 196 26.84 6.14 -7.42
N PRO A 197 26.60 4.90 -7.89
CA PRO A 197 27.34 4.32 -9.00
C PRO A 197 27.36 5.25 -10.22
N THR A 198 28.52 5.39 -10.85
CA THR A 198 28.62 6.15 -12.10
C THR A 198 27.84 5.44 -13.20
N MET A 199 27.39 6.16 -14.23
CA MET A 199 26.63 5.56 -15.33
C MET A 199 27.40 4.42 -16.03
N ALA A 200 28.73 4.53 -16.14
CA ALA A 200 29.59 3.45 -16.63
C ALA A 200 29.65 2.23 -15.67
N SER A 201 29.66 2.46 -14.36
CA SER A 201 29.63 1.38 -13.36
C SER A 201 28.27 0.68 -13.26
N LEU A 202 27.17 1.39 -13.52
CA LEU A 202 25.80 0.85 -13.48
C LEU A 202 25.46 0.00 -14.73
N THR A 203 26.25 0.14 -15.80
CA THR A 203 26.01 -0.49 -17.10
C THR A 203 27.04 -1.56 -17.47
N ALA A 204 28.17 -1.61 -16.73
CA ALA A 204 29.20 -2.62 -16.91
C ALA A 204 28.68 -4.04 -16.63
N MET A 205 28.90 -4.94 -17.60
CA MET A 205 28.58 -6.37 -17.46
C MET A 205 29.52 -7.04 -16.45
N PRO A 206 29.01 -7.67 -15.38
CA PRO A 206 29.85 -8.32 -14.36
C PRO A 206 30.37 -9.69 -14.83
N ASP A 207 31.65 -9.98 -14.52
CA ASP A 207 32.27 -11.27 -14.80
C ASP A 207 31.68 -12.43 -13.98
N VAL A 208 31.66 -13.65 -14.55
CA VAL A 208 31.12 -14.88 -13.95
C VAL A 208 31.70 -15.25 -12.57
N THR A 209 32.86 -14.71 -12.18
CA THR A 209 33.46 -14.91 -10.86
C THR A 209 32.88 -14.00 -9.76
N LYS A 210 32.04 -13.01 -10.11
CA LYS A 210 31.32 -12.16 -9.14
C LYS A 210 30.26 -12.94 -8.36
N HIS A 211 29.85 -12.36 -7.23
CA HIS A 211 28.80 -12.92 -6.38
C HIS A 211 27.48 -13.10 -7.16
N PRO A 212 26.73 -14.21 -7.01
CA PRO A 212 25.53 -14.48 -7.83
C PRO A 212 24.48 -13.36 -7.73
N THR A 213 24.38 -12.70 -6.57
CA THR A 213 23.50 -11.54 -6.36
C THR A 213 23.81 -10.38 -7.31
N LEU A 214 25.08 -10.11 -7.63
CA LEU A 214 25.45 -9.10 -8.64
C LEU A 214 25.04 -9.52 -10.06
N LEU A 215 25.18 -10.81 -10.37
CA LEU A 215 24.80 -11.34 -11.69
C LEU A 215 23.28 -11.25 -11.90
N ALA A 216 22.49 -11.58 -10.87
CA ALA A 216 21.04 -11.42 -10.89
C ALA A 216 20.62 -9.95 -10.92
N LYS A 217 21.29 -9.07 -10.15
CA LYS A 217 21.06 -7.62 -10.17
C LYS A 217 21.24 -7.06 -11.58
N TYR A 218 22.29 -7.45 -12.29
CA TYR A 218 22.55 -7.00 -13.66
C TYR A 218 21.45 -7.43 -14.64
N LEU A 219 21.00 -8.69 -14.60
CA LEU A 219 19.85 -9.14 -15.42
C LEU A 219 18.57 -8.37 -15.09
N LEU A 220 18.26 -8.18 -13.80
CA LEU A 220 17.09 -7.41 -13.36
C LEU A 220 17.17 -5.93 -13.76
N GLN A 221 18.36 -5.34 -13.80
CA GLN A 221 18.58 -4.00 -14.35
C GLN A 221 18.32 -3.98 -15.87
N LEU A 222 18.86 -4.93 -16.64
CA LEU A 222 18.58 -5.05 -18.08
C LEU A 222 17.09 -5.25 -18.38
N ILE A 223 16.35 -5.99 -17.55
CA ILE A 223 14.89 -6.13 -17.66
C ILE A 223 14.20 -4.77 -17.50
N ILE A 224 14.56 -3.98 -16.49
CA ILE A 224 14.03 -2.62 -16.31
C ILE A 224 14.45 -1.72 -17.49
N TYR A 225 15.62 -1.92 -18.09
CA TYR A 225 16.06 -1.14 -19.26
C TYR A 225 15.22 -1.49 -20.51
N LEU A 226 14.90 -2.77 -20.75
CA LEU A 226 13.99 -3.20 -21.82
C LEU A 226 12.59 -2.59 -21.66
N GLN A 227 12.02 -2.59 -20.44
CA GLN A 227 10.73 -1.96 -20.13
C GLN A 227 10.71 -0.42 -20.32
N GLN A 228 11.86 0.21 -20.54
CA GLN A 228 12.03 1.66 -20.68
C GLN A 228 12.54 2.06 -22.09
N MET A 229 12.54 1.13 -23.05
CA MET A 229 12.85 1.41 -24.45
C MET A 229 11.60 1.93 -25.20
N PRO A 230 11.76 2.83 -26.20
CA PRO A 230 10.64 3.29 -27.02
C PRO A 230 10.09 2.17 -27.92
N PRO A 231 8.75 1.99 -28.02
CA PRO A 231 8.14 1.00 -28.92
C PRO A 231 8.29 1.37 -30.41
N SER A 232 8.66 2.62 -30.71
CA SER A 232 8.94 3.09 -32.07
C SER A 232 10.36 2.75 -32.57
N LEU A 233 11.19 2.07 -31.76
CA LEU A 233 12.49 1.57 -32.18
C LEU A 233 12.32 0.22 -32.89
N ASP A 234 13.00 0.02 -34.02
CA ASP A 234 13.09 -1.32 -34.62
C ASP A 234 13.97 -2.22 -33.75
N ILE A 235 13.32 -3.16 -33.06
CA ILE A 235 13.97 -4.16 -32.20
C ILE A 235 14.35 -5.45 -32.95
N SER A 236 14.10 -5.56 -34.25
CA SER A 236 14.33 -6.81 -35.01
C SER A 236 15.78 -7.29 -34.92
N GLU A 237 16.76 -6.39 -35.07
CA GLU A 237 18.18 -6.73 -34.89
C GLU A 237 18.52 -7.09 -33.45
N LEU A 238 17.84 -6.47 -32.47
CA LEU A 238 18.03 -6.77 -31.05
C LEU A 238 17.51 -8.18 -30.72
N GLU A 239 16.28 -8.53 -31.12
CA GLU A 239 15.69 -9.86 -30.90
C GLU A 239 16.50 -10.98 -31.59
N LEU A 240 17.00 -10.73 -32.80
CA LEU A 240 17.96 -11.62 -33.46
C LEU A 240 19.27 -11.78 -32.65
N SER A 241 19.78 -10.70 -32.06
CA SER A 241 21.01 -10.73 -31.24
C SER A 241 20.82 -11.31 -29.83
N LEU A 242 19.57 -11.37 -29.35
CA LEU A 242 19.16 -12.03 -28.10
C LEU A 242 18.76 -13.50 -28.30
N GLY A 243 18.36 -13.88 -29.52
CA GLY A 243 17.94 -15.23 -29.88
C GLY A 243 16.53 -15.57 -29.39
N GLY A 244 15.58 -14.63 -29.48
CA GLY A 244 14.19 -14.77 -29.05
C GLY A 244 13.51 -13.41 -28.90
N SER A 245 12.19 -13.40 -28.60
CA SER A 245 11.50 -12.12 -28.38
C SER A 245 11.99 -11.41 -27.11
N VAL A 246 11.82 -10.09 -27.05
CA VAL A 246 12.11 -9.30 -25.85
C VAL A 246 11.36 -9.84 -24.62
N GLN A 247 10.12 -10.32 -24.79
CA GLN A 247 9.31 -10.88 -23.71
C GLN A 247 9.83 -12.24 -23.22
N ASP A 248 10.16 -13.16 -24.13
CA ASP A 248 10.76 -14.45 -23.78
C ASP A 248 12.07 -14.25 -23.01
N LYS A 249 12.89 -13.28 -23.44
CA LYS A 249 14.20 -12.98 -22.85
C LYS A 249 14.09 -12.34 -21.48
N MET A 250 13.11 -11.46 -21.25
CA MET A 250 12.79 -11.01 -19.90
C MET A 250 12.36 -12.18 -19.00
N SER A 251 11.55 -13.13 -19.50
CA SER A 251 11.13 -14.31 -18.74
C SER A 251 12.30 -15.25 -18.39
N GLU A 252 13.20 -15.48 -19.35
CA GLU A 252 14.46 -16.22 -19.13
C GLU A 252 15.32 -15.55 -18.06
N TRP A 253 15.48 -14.21 -18.12
CA TRP A 253 16.28 -13.43 -17.18
C TRP A 253 15.69 -13.37 -15.78
N VAL A 254 14.36 -13.27 -15.64
CA VAL A 254 13.66 -13.40 -14.34
C VAL A 254 13.84 -14.79 -13.78
N THR A 255 13.71 -15.83 -14.62
CA THR A 255 13.92 -17.23 -14.22
C THR A 255 15.35 -17.46 -13.72
N ALA A 256 16.36 -16.91 -14.40
CA ALA A 256 17.76 -16.95 -13.96
C ALA A 256 17.96 -16.17 -12.63
N ALA A 257 17.41 -14.96 -12.51
CA ALA A 257 17.48 -14.16 -11.29
C ALA A 257 16.75 -14.80 -10.09
N SER A 258 15.75 -15.67 -10.33
CA SER A 258 15.04 -16.40 -9.28
C SER A 258 15.95 -17.30 -8.43
N LEU A 259 17.09 -17.75 -8.98
CA LEU A 259 18.13 -18.49 -8.25
C LEU A 259 18.76 -17.66 -7.11
N VAL A 260 18.60 -16.34 -7.13
CA VAL A 260 18.94 -15.41 -6.05
C VAL A 260 17.69 -14.97 -5.28
N THR A 261 16.65 -14.48 -5.96
CA THR A 261 15.49 -13.88 -5.26
C THR A 261 14.68 -14.90 -4.45
N SER A 262 14.79 -16.19 -4.75
CA SER A 262 14.17 -17.29 -3.98
C SER A 262 15.14 -17.96 -2.97
N ASN A 263 16.35 -17.44 -2.78
CA ASN A 263 17.36 -18.01 -1.88
C ASN A 263 17.75 -17.02 -0.77
N ASP A 264 17.26 -17.27 0.45
CA ASP A 264 17.43 -16.39 1.61
C ASP A 264 18.91 -16.13 1.98
N GLU A 265 19.81 -17.09 1.72
CA GLU A 265 21.25 -16.92 1.97
C GLU A 265 21.87 -15.79 1.12
N LEU A 266 21.32 -15.51 -0.06
CA LEU A 266 21.89 -14.60 -1.06
C LEU A 266 21.29 -13.18 -0.98
N LEU A 267 20.37 -12.95 -0.04
CA LEU A 267 19.57 -11.74 0.08
C LEU A 267 20.01 -10.79 1.21
N GLY A 268 20.90 -11.22 2.11
CA GLY A 268 21.38 -10.44 3.26
C GLY A 268 22.36 -9.29 2.94
N SER A 269 22.26 -8.66 1.77
CA SER A 269 23.11 -7.54 1.33
C SER A 269 22.27 -6.43 0.68
N ALA A 270 22.89 -5.27 0.43
CA ALA A 270 22.26 -4.18 -0.33
C ALA A 270 21.74 -4.67 -1.70
N GLU A 271 22.57 -5.41 -2.43
CA GLU A 271 22.23 -5.95 -3.75
C GLU A 271 21.15 -7.03 -3.68
N GLY A 272 21.05 -7.72 -2.53
CA GLY A 272 19.97 -8.66 -2.26
C GLY A 272 18.60 -7.98 -2.19
N LEU A 273 18.51 -6.86 -1.47
CA LEU A 273 17.30 -6.03 -1.44
C LEU A 273 17.04 -5.35 -2.79
N GLU A 274 18.07 -4.81 -3.46
CA GLU A 274 17.92 -4.24 -4.81
C GLU A 274 17.36 -5.26 -5.80
N CYS A 275 17.80 -6.53 -5.77
CA CYS A 275 17.23 -7.61 -6.57
C CYS A 275 15.73 -7.82 -6.31
N LEU A 276 15.28 -7.84 -5.04
CA LEU A 276 13.86 -8.00 -4.72
C LEU A 276 13.04 -6.79 -5.17
N ILE A 277 13.58 -5.57 -5.00
CA ILE A 277 12.93 -4.32 -5.41
C ILE A 277 12.81 -4.26 -6.94
N LEU A 278 13.90 -4.51 -7.69
CA LEU A 278 13.90 -4.56 -9.15
C LEU A 278 12.92 -5.62 -9.69
N HIS A 279 12.90 -6.82 -9.09
CA HIS A 279 11.97 -7.88 -9.49
C HIS A 279 10.51 -7.47 -9.24
N GLY A 280 10.20 -6.85 -8.10
CA GLY A 280 8.88 -6.28 -7.85
C GLY A 280 8.52 -5.16 -8.83
N PHE A 281 9.46 -4.27 -9.18
CA PHE A 281 9.23 -3.21 -10.18
C PHE A 281 8.96 -3.76 -11.59
N TYR A 282 9.70 -4.79 -12.03
CA TYR A 282 9.40 -5.51 -13.26
C TYR A 282 7.95 -6.01 -13.27
N LEU A 283 7.50 -6.62 -12.17
CA LEU A 283 6.13 -7.13 -12.03
C LEU A 283 5.08 -6.01 -12.01
N ILE A 284 5.33 -4.86 -11.36
CA ILE A 284 4.44 -3.68 -11.42
C ILE A 284 4.29 -3.19 -12.86
N ASN A 285 5.41 -3.02 -13.56
CA ASN A 285 5.48 -2.52 -14.93
C ASN A 285 4.78 -3.48 -15.93
N SER A 286 4.90 -4.79 -15.71
CA SER A 286 4.21 -5.85 -16.46
C SER A 286 2.77 -6.10 -15.98
N GLY A 287 2.15 -5.19 -15.22
CA GLY A 287 0.76 -5.30 -14.74
C GLY A 287 0.48 -6.43 -13.72
N ASN A 288 1.50 -7.19 -13.32
CA ASN A 288 1.42 -8.36 -12.45
C ASN A 288 1.40 -7.95 -10.96
N LEU A 289 0.48 -7.05 -10.59
CA LEU A 289 0.40 -6.40 -9.28
C LEU A 289 0.39 -7.38 -8.09
N ARG A 290 -0.27 -8.54 -8.18
CA ARG A 290 -0.28 -9.52 -7.08
C ARG A 290 1.06 -10.23 -6.89
N LYS A 291 1.74 -10.56 -7.99
CA LYS A 291 3.11 -11.10 -7.93
C LYS A 291 4.07 -10.02 -7.39
N ALA A 292 3.90 -8.77 -7.82
CA ALA A 292 4.66 -7.63 -7.31
C ALA A 292 4.45 -7.40 -5.80
N TRP A 293 3.21 -7.51 -5.31
CA TRP A 293 2.90 -7.42 -3.89
C TRP A 293 3.64 -8.48 -3.06
N LEU A 294 3.64 -9.74 -3.51
CA LEU A 294 4.39 -10.82 -2.87
C LEU A 294 5.92 -10.56 -2.88
N ALA A 295 6.47 -10.07 -4.00
CA ALA A 295 7.88 -9.71 -4.10
C ALA A 295 8.26 -8.55 -3.14
N MET A 296 7.41 -7.53 -3.04
CA MET A 296 7.62 -6.39 -2.12
C MET A 296 7.42 -6.79 -0.65
N ARG A 297 6.49 -7.70 -0.33
CA ARG A 297 6.36 -8.31 1.02
C ARG A 297 7.60 -9.09 1.42
N ARG A 298 8.22 -9.80 0.48
CA ARG A 298 9.50 -10.49 0.70
C ARG A 298 10.65 -9.50 0.90
N ALA A 299 10.70 -8.41 0.14
CA ALA A 299 11.67 -7.32 0.37
C ALA A 299 11.51 -6.69 1.76
N LEU A 300 10.27 -6.41 2.18
CA LEU A 300 9.94 -5.86 3.49
C LEU A 300 10.41 -6.78 4.62
N SER A 301 10.06 -8.07 4.55
CA SER A 301 10.44 -9.06 5.57
C SER A 301 11.96 -9.23 5.67
N MET A 302 12.67 -9.23 4.54
CA MET A 302 14.14 -9.27 4.53
C MET A 302 14.76 -8.00 5.13
N ALA A 303 14.23 -6.82 4.82
CA ALA A 303 14.71 -5.56 5.40
C ALA A 303 14.51 -5.50 6.93
N GLN A 304 13.39 -6.04 7.43
CA GLN A 304 13.13 -6.18 8.88
C GLN A 304 14.10 -7.18 9.54
N LEU A 305 14.38 -8.33 8.90
CA LEU A 305 15.41 -9.27 9.39
C LEU A 305 16.83 -8.66 9.38
N MET A 306 17.08 -7.67 8.52
CA MET A 306 18.32 -6.87 8.53
C MET A 306 18.29 -5.73 9.56
N GLY A 307 17.17 -5.51 10.24
CA GLY A 307 16.94 -4.47 11.26
C GLY A 307 16.94 -3.04 10.71
N ILE A 308 16.54 -2.86 9.45
CA ILE A 308 16.48 -1.55 8.77
C ILE A 308 15.33 -0.69 9.31
N ASP A 309 14.26 -1.33 9.77
CA ASP A 309 13.05 -0.73 10.34
C ASP A 309 13.25 -0.09 11.72
N THR A 310 14.24 -0.61 12.47
CA THR A 310 14.56 -0.23 13.85
C THR A 310 15.82 0.62 13.95
N ASP A 311 16.69 0.57 12.94
CA ASP A 311 17.96 1.28 12.86
C ASP A 311 18.16 1.81 11.43
N GLY A 312 17.36 2.80 11.05
CA GLY A 312 17.48 3.47 9.75
C GLY A 312 18.79 4.24 9.55
N ALA A 313 19.68 4.30 10.55
CA ALA A 313 21.05 4.84 10.39
C ALA A 313 22.06 3.74 10.01
N ARG A 314 21.67 2.46 10.01
CA ARG A 314 22.52 1.31 9.73
C ARG A 314 23.16 1.38 8.35
N SER A 315 24.49 1.34 8.31
CA SER A 315 25.23 1.12 7.07
C SER A 315 24.84 -0.22 6.46
N MET A 316 24.39 -0.19 5.21
CA MET A 316 24.22 -1.40 4.41
C MET A 316 25.58 -2.06 4.13
N LYS A 317 25.55 -3.35 3.77
CA LYS A 317 26.73 -4.14 3.38
C LYS A 317 26.58 -4.61 1.94
N SER A 318 27.65 -4.49 1.16
CA SER A 318 27.73 -5.11 -0.17
C SER A 318 28.07 -6.60 -0.07
N CYS A 319 27.59 -7.40 -1.02
CA CYS A 319 28.07 -8.76 -1.25
C CYS A 319 29.42 -8.85 -1.99
N ASP A 320 29.96 -7.71 -2.45
CA ASP A 320 31.27 -7.60 -3.09
C ASP A 320 32.21 -6.70 -2.26
N PRO A 321 33.31 -7.24 -1.69
CA PRO A 321 34.28 -6.45 -0.93
C PRO A 321 34.99 -5.34 -1.72
N ALA A 322 34.84 -5.28 -3.06
CA ALA A 322 35.40 -4.23 -3.90
C ALA A 322 34.46 -3.04 -4.14
N THR A 323 33.20 -3.09 -3.68
CA THR A 323 32.25 -1.96 -3.78
C THR A 323 32.65 -0.80 -2.88
N ASP A 324 32.67 0.43 -3.39
CA ASP A 324 32.87 1.63 -2.57
C ASP A 324 31.65 1.83 -1.63
N PRO A 325 31.85 1.82 -0.28
CA PRO A 325 30.77 2.03 0.68
C PRO A 325 29.98 3.33 0.48
N ASN A 326 30.59 4.37 -0.11
CA ASN A 326 29.94 5.64 -0.38
C ASN A 326 28.93 5.57 -1.55
N THR A 327 28.95 4.48 -2.33
CA THR A 327 28.06 4.24 -3.48
C THR A 327 27.01 3.16 -3.23
N ILE A 328 26.92 2.63 -2.01
CA ILE A 328 25.89 1.66 -1.62
C ILE A 328 24.60 2.44 -1.27
N PRO A 329 23.41 1.99 -1.71
CA PRO A 329 22.14 2.62 -1.32
C PRO A 329 21.99 2.71 0.21
N THR A 330 21.49 3.83 0.72
CA THR A 330 21.22 3.95 2.15
C THR A 330 20.04 3.06 2.54
N SER A 331 20.09 2.54 3.76
CA SER A 331 19.02 1.75 4.38
C SER A 331 17.67 2.48 4.36
N GLN A 332 17.68 3.80 4.59
CA GLN A 332 16.47 4.66 4.53
C GLN A 332 15.84 4.72 3.14
N VAL A 333 16.65 4.86 2.08
CA VAL A 333 16.11 4.94 0.70
C VAL A 333 15.55 3.59 0.26
N LEU A 334 16.24 2.48 0.58
CA LEU A 334 15.72 1.13 0.35
C LEU A 334 14.40 0.90 1.12
N TRP A 335 14.35 1.26 2.40
CA TRP A 335 13.18 1.11 3.26
C TRP A 335 11.98 1.91 2.76
N HIS A 336 12.18 3.20 2.45
CA HIS A 336 11.14 4.04 1.87
C HIS A 336 10.64 3.47 0.53
N ARG A 337 11.55 3.04 -0.36
CA ARG A 337 11.18 2.49 -1.68
C ARG A 337 10.35 1.20 -1.55
N ILE A 338 10.68 0.32 -0.60
CA ILE A 338 9.88 -0.87 -0.28
C ILE A 338 8.50 -0.48 0.27
N ILE A 339 8.43 0.41 1.27
CA ILE A 339 7.15 0.84 1.87
C ILE A 339 6.25 1.53 0.85
N PHE A 340 6.81 2.41 0.02
CA PHE A 340 6.07 3.10 -1.05
C PHE A 340 5.43 2.11 -2.01
N CYS A 341 6.21 1.15 -2.54
CA CYS A 341 5.69 0.12 -3.44
C CYS A 341 4.64 -0.77 -2.75
N ASP A 342 4.89 -1.20 -1.52
CA ASP A 342 3.94 -2.01 -0.74
C ASP A 342 2.60 -1.29 -0.54
N ARG A 343 2.63 -0.03 -0.10
CA ARG A 343 1.42 0.77 0.15
C ARG A 343 0.70 1.13 -1.15
N TYR A 344 1.43 1.50 -2.20
CA TYR A 344 0.84 1.78 -3.50
C TYR A 344 0.05 0.57 -4.04
N ILE A 345 0.69 -0.60 -4.07
CA ILE A 345 0.03 -1.83 -4.54
C ILE A 345 -1.09 -2.24 -3.58
N SER A 346 -0.90 -2.13 -2.26
CA SER A 346 -1.93 -2.50 -1.29
C SER A 346 -3.16 -1.62 -1.38
N LEU A 347 -3.00 -0.31 -1.62
CA LEU A 347 -4.12 0.62 -1.85
C LEU A 347 -4.88 0.28 -3.14
N LEU A 348 -4.17 0.00 -4.23
CA LEU A 348 -4.76 -0.42 -5.51
C LEU A 348 -5.56 -1.74 -5.40
N LEU A 349 -5.06 -2.70 -4.62
CA LEU A 349 -5.64 -4.04 -4.48
C LEU A 349 -6.61 -4.20 -3.29
N GLY A 350 -6.89 -3.10 -2.56
CA GLY A 350 -7.72 -3.13 -1.35
C GLY A 350 -7.10 -3.88 -0.16
N LEU A 351 -5.82 -4.25 -0.22
CA LEU A 351 -5.08 -4.98 0.82
C LEU A 351 -4.67 -4.07 1.98
N SER A 352 -4.16 -4.66 3.06
CA SER A 352 -3.55 -3.94 4.18
C SER A 352 -2.07 -3.67 3.90
N ALA A 353 -1.53 -2.54 4.39
CA ALA A 353 -0.10 -2.28 4.35
C ALA A 353 0.69 -3.31 5.18
N GLY A 354 1.94 -3.56 4.82
CA GLY A 354 2.83 -4.50 5.50
C GLY A 354 3.60 -3.88 6.66
N SER A 355 3.79 -2.56 6.62
CA SER A 355 4.39 -1.79 7.72
C SER A 355 3.62 -0.51 7.98
N GLN A 356 3.39 -0.25 9.27
CA GLN A 356 2.82 0.98 9.81
C GLN A 356 3.90 2.08 10.01
N ASP A 357 5.18 1.75 9.81
CA ASP A 357 6.28 2.68 10.05
C ASP A 357 6.25 3.91 9.14
N ASN A 358 6.59 5.07 9.68
CA ASN A 358 6.78 6.31 8.94
C ASN A 358 8.10 7.01 9.33
N SER A 359 9.12 6.26 9.82
CA SER A 359 10.44 6.78 10.21
C SER A 359 11.12 7.64 9.14
N PHE A 360 10.89 7.32 7.86
CA PHE A 360 11.37 8.07 6.71
C PHE A 360 10.80 9.51 6.60
N MET A 361 9.78 9.86 7.41
CA MET A 361 9.23 11.21 7.57
C MET A 361 9.88 12.02 8.71
N SER A 362 10.87 11.47 9.41
CA SER A 362 11.62 12.20 10.45
C SER A 362 12.40 13.38 9.86
N ASP A 363 12.62 14.45 10.65
CA ASP A 363 13.36 15.63 10.19
C ASP A 363 14.78 15.25 9.74
N GLU A 364 15.39 14.24 10.39
CA GLU A 364 16.67 13.63 10.01
C GLU A 364 16.60 12.96 8.63
N SER A 365 15.58 12.13 8.37
CA SER A 365 15.37 11.46 7.07
C SER A 365 14.93 12.38 5.94
N LEU A 366 14.35 13.55 6.27
CA LEU A 366 13.94 14.56 5.29
C LEU A 366 15.03 15.64 5.05
N ALA A 367 16.06 15.72 5.90
CA ALA A 367 17.05 16.81 5.88
C ALA A 367 17.74 17.00 4.51
N ARG A 368 18.07 15.91 3.82
CA ARG A 368 18.76 15.91 2.52
C ARG A 368 17.83 15.93 1.30
N ASP A 369 16.54 15.72 1.50
CA ASP A 369 15.56 15.59 0.41
C ASP A 369 15.26 16.94 -0.26
N THR A 370 15.08 16.90 -1.58
CA THR A 370 14.37 17.93 -2.35
C THR A 370 12.89 18.00 -1.96
N ALA A 371 12.22 19.11 -2.29
CA ALA A 371 10.78 19.26 -2.04
C ALA A 371 9.93 18.14 -2.69
N MET A 372 10.35 17.58 -3.83
CA MET A 372 9.66 16.49 -4.51
C MET A 372 9.84 15.14 -3.80
N GLU A 373 11.02 14.84 -3.26
CA GLU A 373 11.25 13.61 -2.47
C GLU A 373 10.50 13.65 -1.14
N ARG A 374 10.45 14.80 -0.46
CA ARG A 374 9.61 15.01 0.74
C ARG A 374 8.12 14.81 0.42
N LEU A 375 7.69 15.21 -0.77
CA LEU A 375 6.31 15.05 -1.23
C LEU A 375 5.98 13.58 -1.56
N GLU A 376 6.90 12.85 -2.23
CA GLU A 376 6.77 11.40 -2.46
C GLU A 376 6.62 10.64 -1.12
N LYS A 377 7.51 10.91 -0.17
CA LYS A 377 7.44 10.37 1.20
C LYS A 377 6.13 10.73 1.90
N LYS A 378 5.69 11.99 1.83
CA LYS A 378 4.41 12.41 2.42
C LYS A 378 3.21 11.68 1.82
N TYR A 379 3.22 11.42 0.51
CA TYR A 379 2.20 10.60 -0.15
C TYR A 379 2.26 9.11 0.26
N SER A 380 3.46 8.55 0.49
CA SER A 380 3.63 7.21 1.08
C SER A 380 3.02 7.09 2.48
N ALA A 381 3.09 8.15 3.30
CA ALA A 381 2.42 8.22 4.60
C ALA A 381 0.89 8.39 4.46
N ILE A 382 0.42 9.21 3.52
CA ILE A 382 -1.03 9.40 3.27
C ILE A 382 -1.69 8.13 2.71
N ALA A 383 -1.02 7.38 1.83
CA ALA A 383 -1.54 6.12 1.30
C ALA A 383 -1.87 5.11 2.42
N LEU A 384 -1.09 5.09 3.51
CA LEU A 384 -1.37 4.30 4.71
C LEU A 384 -2.70 4.73 5.36
N GLN A 385 -2.88 6.03 5.60
CA GLN A 385 -4.09 6.56 6.21
C GLN A 385 -5.35 6.22 5.39
N ILE A 386 -5.24 6.19 4.05
CA ILE A 386 -6.34 5.75 3.17
C ILE A 386 -6.59 4.22 3.30
N ILE A 387 -5.54 3.40 3.34
CA ILE A 387 -5.60 1.94 3.57
C ILE A 387 -6.28 1.59 4.90
N GLU A 388 -6.05 2.39 5.94
CA GLU A 388 -6.68 2.26 7.26
C GLU A 388 -8.12 2.80 7.26
N ARG A 389 -8.36 3.98 6.67
CA ARG A 389 -9.71 4.54 6.46
C ARG A 389 -10.62 3.53 5.76
N ASN A 390 -10.13 2.83 4.74
CA ASN A 390 -10.87 1.79 4.01
C ASN A 390 -11.30 0.58 4.88
N ARG A 391 -10.80 0.50 6.12
CA ARG A 391 -11.14 -0.54 7.12
C ARG A 391 -11.82 0.03 8.37
N ALA A 392 -11.86 1.35 8.51
CA ALA A 392 -12.45 2.03 9.66
C ALA A 392 -13.99 1.92 9.65
N PRO A 393 -14.65 1.89 10.83
CA PRO A 393 -16.10 1.96 10.92
C PRO A 393 -16.68 3.17 10.18
N ALA A 394 -17.82 3.01 9.50
CA ALA A 394 -18.39 4.04 8.62
C ALA A 394 -18.74 5.37 9.32
N ASN A 395 -18.90 5.36 10.65
CA ASN A 395 -19.07 6.56 11.49
C ASN A 395 -17.78 7.38 11.68
N GLU A 396 -16.61 6.74 11.57
CA GLU A 396 -15.29 7.37 11.73
C GLU A 396 -14.62 7.63 10.36
N ALA A 397 -14.81 6.74 9.40
CA ALA A 397 -14.18 6.77 8.08
C ALA A 397 -14.31 8.12 7.35
N TYR A 398 -15.42 8.85 7.50
CA TYR A 398 -15.60 10.16 6.87
C TYR A 398 -14.85 11.28 7.60
N ALA A 399 -14.72 11.22 8.93
CA ALA A 399 -13.92 12.18 9.69
C ALA A 399 -12.41 11.98 9.43
N ILE A 400 -11.97 10.72 9.33
CA ILE A 400 -10.63 10.38 8.86
C ILE A 400 -10.43 10.94 7.45
N THR A 401 -11.40 10.77 6.54
CA THR A 401 -11.32 11.33 5.18
C THR A 401 -11.12 12.84 5.16
N GLN A 402 -11.82 13.60 6.01
CA GLN A 402 -11.61 15.05 6.12
C GLN A 402 -10.22 15.42 6.66
N SER A 403 -9.66 14.61 7.58
CA SER A 403 -8.29 14.82 8.08
C SER A 403 -7.24 14.59 6.99
N VAL A 404 -7.35 13.49 6.23
CA VAL A 404 -6.40 13.13 5.16
C VAL A 404 -6.46 14.13 4.01
N ASP A 405 -7.66 14.65 3.69
CA ASP A 405 -7.85 15.72 2.70
C ASP A 405 -7.14 17.01 3.12
N CYS A 406 -7.26 17.42 4.40
CA CYS A 406 -6.50 18.53 4.96
C CYS A 406 -4.97 18.29 4.90
N GLU A 407 -4.49 17.06 5.07
CA GLU A 407 -3.07 16.73 4.93
C GLU A 407 -2.59 16.79 3.47
N LEU A 408 -3.41 16.35 2.52
CA LEU A 408 -3.14 16.49 1.08
C LEU A 408 -3.12 17.96 0.65
N GLU A 409 -4.09 18.75 1.09
CA GLU A 409 -4.18 20.19 0.75
C GLU A 409 -2.97 20.97 1.32
N ASN A 410 -2.54 20.66 2.54
CA ASN A 410 -1.34 21.26 3.14
C ASN A 410 -0.04 20.83 2.43
N ALA A 411 0.08 19.55 2.03
CA ALA A 411 1.20 19.08 1.22
C ALA A 411 1.25 19.78 -0.16
N ALA A 412 0.09 19.99 -0.79
CA ALA A 412 0.00 20.73 -2.05
C ALA A 412 0.36 22.21 -1.91
N LYS A 413 -0.09 22.88 -0.84
CA LYS A 413 0.25 24.27 -0.52
C LYS A 413 1.77 24.47 -0.36
N ALA A 414 2.47 23.51 0.24
CA ALA A 414 3.91 23.58 0.48
C ALA A 414 4.75 23.68 -0.82
N MET A 415 4.27 23.13 -1.93
CA MET A 415 4.95 23.20 -3.24
C MET A 415 4.80 24.56 -3.95
N GLY A 416 3.85 25.40 -3.50
CA GLY A 416 3.53 26.68 -4.15
C GLY A 416 2.77 26.56 -5.47
N ARG A 417 2.06 27.63 -5.87
CA ARG A 417 1.12 27.58 -7.00
C ARG A 417 1.77 27.23 -8.36
N ALA A 418 2.95 27.77 -8.66
CA ALA A 418 3.62 27.55 -9.93
C ALA A 418 4.02 26.06 -10.13
N TRP A 419 4.28 25.31 -9.06
CA TRP A 419 4.56 23.88 -9.16
C TRP A 419 3.33 23.05 -9.57
N TRP A 420 2.12 23.60 -9.46
CA TRP A 420 0.87 22.93 -9.88
C TRP A 420 0.47 23.21 -11.33
N GLU A 421 1.18 24.11 -12.02
CA GLU A 421 1.07 24.27 -13.47
C GLU A 421 1.55 22.97 -14.16
N ILE A 422 1.00 22.67 -15.34
CA ILE A 422 1.43 21.48 -16.09
C ILE A 422 2.75 21.85 -16.78
N PRO A 423 3.88 21.17 -16.49
CA PRO A 423 5.15 21.53 -17.08
C PRO A 423 5.14 21.26 -18.59
N SER A 424 5.71 22.18 -19.36
CA SER A 424 6.02 21.96 -20.77
C SER A 424 6.97 20.77 -20.92
N LEU A 425 6.73 19.93 -21.94
CA LEU A 425 7.71 18.93 -22.33
C LEU A 425 8.97 19.63 -22.84
N PRO A 426 10.19 19.25 -22.40
CA PRO A 426 11.41 19.90 -22.84
C PRO A 426 11.75 19.51 -24.28
N ASP A 427 12.10 20.50 -25.12
CA ASP A 427 12.67 20.28 -26.45
C ASP A 427 14.09 19.66 -26.41
N SER A 428 14.67 19.50 -25.21
CA SER A 428 16.02 18.97 -24.99
C SER A 428 16.07 17.45 -25.06
N THR A 429 17.12 16.93 -25.70
CA THR A 429 17.47 15.50 -25.68
C THR A 429 18.12 15.04 -24.37
N GLU A 430 18.29 15.94 -23.38
CA GLU A 430 18.92 15.63 -22.11
C GLU A 430 18.03 14.74 -21.20
N THR A 431 18.44 13.49 -21.02
CA THR A 431 17.71 12.46 -20.26
C THR A 431 17.33 12.89 -18.85
N LEU A 432 18.24 13.57 -18.12
CA LEU A 432 18.00 13.99 -16.73
C LEU A 432 16.93 15.10 -16.64
N ALA A 433 16.96 16.09 -17.54
CA ALA A 433 15.95 17.14 -17.61
C ALA A 433 14.56 16.57 -18.00
N THR A 434 14.53 15.64 -18.97
CA THR A 434 13.32 14.89 -19.31
C THR A 434 12.79 14.12 -18.09
N MET A 435 13.65 13.40 -17.37
CA MET A 435 13.25 12.64 -16.18
C MET A 435 12.75 13.51 -15.02
N GLY A 436 13.31 14.70 -14.81
CA GLY A 436 12.78 15.67 -13.85
C GLY A 436 11.35 16.06 -14.18
N THR A 437 11.08 16.39 -15.45
CA THR A 437 9.74 16.71 -15.96
C THR A 437 8.76 15.54 -15.82
N MET A 438 9.19 14.32 -16.14
CA MET A 438 8.37 13.11 -15.94
C MET A 438 8.07 12.89 -14.46
N SER A 439 9.05 13.04 -13.56
CA SER A 439 8.86 12.86 -12.11
C SER A 439 7.92 13.90 -11.51
N HIS A 440 7.97 15.15 -12.00
CA HIS A 440 7.02 16.21 -11.66
C HIS A 440 5.59 15.84 -12.08
N LEU A 441 5.38 15.38 -13.32
CA LEU A 441 4.08 14.89 -13.79
C LEU A 441 3.58 13.68 -12.96
N MET A 442 4.44 12.71 -12.65
CA MET A 442 4.08 11.53 -11.85
C MET A 442 3.61 11.92 -10.45
N LEU A 443 4.28 12.86 -9.76
CA LEU A 443 3.86 13.34 -8.43
C LEU A 443 2.56 14.16 -8.46
N GLN A 444 2.37 14.99 -9.50
CA GLN A 444 1.09 15.69 -9.69
C GLN A 444 -0.08 14.73 -9.95
N ILE A 445 0.15 13.67 -10.75
CA ILE A 445 -0.84 12.61 -11.00
C ILE A 445 -1.13 11.84 -9.72
N HIS A 446 -0.11 11.41 -8.98
CA HIS A 446 -0.26 10.62 -7.76
C HIS A 446 -1.07 11.37 -6.69
N HIS A 447 -0.87 12.68 -6.52
CA HIS A 447 -1.69 13.53 -5.65
C HIS A 447 -3.19 13.44 -5.96
N HIS A 448 -3.55 13.66 -7.22
CA HIS A 448 -4.95 13.64 -7.65
C HIS A 448 -5.53 12.22 -7.65
N THR A 449 -4.74 11.18 -7.91
CA THR A 449 -5.14 9.77 -7.71
C THR A 449 -5.43 9.47 -6.23
N LEU A 450 -4.64 9.99 -5.29
CA LEU A 450 -4.92 9.87 -3.85
C LEU A 450 -6.21 10.59 -3.46
N LEU A 451 -6.45 11.81 -3.95
CA LEU A 451 -7.72 12.52 -3.75
C LEU A 451 -8.92 11.76 -4.33
N ILE A 452 -8.79 11.12 -5.50
CA ILE A 452 -9.83 10.26 -6.06
C ILE A 452 -10.10 9.07 -5.11
N MET A 453 -9.09 8.28 -4.76
CA MET A 453 -9.26 7.12 -3.85
C MET A 453 -9.79 7.52 -2.47
N LEU A 454 -9.47 8.73 -2.01
CA LEU A 454 -9.97 9.31 -0.78
C LEU A 454 -11.46 9.67 -0.85
N HIS A 455 -11.92 10.31 -1.92
CA HIS A 455 -13.31 10.80 -2.00
C HIS A 455 -14.29 9.87 -2.75
N LEU A 456 -13.79 8.88 -3.49
CA LEU A 456 -14.57 7.88 -4.24
C LEU A 456 -15.69 7.22 -3.42
N PRO A 457 -15.50 6.79 -2.15
CA PRO A 457 -16.59 6.20 -1.36
C PRO A 457 -17.72 7.15 -0.97
N TYR A 458 -17.62 8.43 -1.32
CA TYR A 458 -18.59 9.49 -0.96
C TYR A 458 -19.21 10.18 -2.17
N MET A 459 -18.59 10.14 -3.36
CA MET A 459 -19.00 10.96 -4.52
C MET A 459 -20.42 10.67 -5.07
N LEU A 460 -20.99 9.50 -4.77
CA LEU A 460 -22.38 9.14 -5.14
C LEU A 460 -23.35 9.11 -3.94
N ARG A 461 -22.93 9.47 -2.72
CA ARG A 461 -23.78 9.38 -1.51
C ARG A 461 -24.87 10.48 -1.45
N ASN A 462 -25.97 10.24 -2.16
CA ASN A 462 -27.29 10.87 -2.00
C ASN A 462 -27.35 12.41 -2.17
N GLN A 463 -28.08 12.85 -3.21
CA GLN A 463 -28.29 14.24 -3.62
C GLN A 463 -28.90 15.17 -2.54
N THR A 464 -29.50 14.61 -1.48
CA THR A 464 -30.18 15.38 -0.43
C THR A 464 -29.25 15.92 0.67
N ASN A 465 -28.00 15.47 0.75
CA ASN A 465 -27.08 15.82 1.83
C ASN A 465 -25.77 16.43 1.29
N CYS A 466 -25.77 17.76 1.14
CA CYS A 466 -24.70 18.54 0.52
C CYS A 466 -23.30 18.41 1.16
N ARG A 467 -23.17 17.77 2.34
CA ARG A 467 -21.85 17.45 2.93
C ARG A 467 -20.96 16.63 1.97
N PHE A 468 -21.57 15.86 1.07
CA PHE A 468 -20.84 15.02 0.11
C PHE A 468 -20.60 15.71 -1.25
N ASP A 469 -21.15 16.91 -1.49
CA ASP A 469 -20.90 17.67 -2.71
C ASP A 469 -19.41 18.04 -2.85
N TYR A 470 -18.73 18.32 -1.72
CA TYR A 470 -17.28 18.51 -1.70
C TYR A 470 -16.53 17.30 -2.26
N SER A 471 -16.76 16.10 -1.70
CA SER A 471 -16.15 14.86 -2.16
C SER A 471 -16.39 14.62 -3.66
N LYS A 472 -17.60 14.91 -4.14
CA LYS A 472 -17.91 14.79 -5.56
C LYS A 472 -17.12 15.77 -6.43
N ASN A 473 -17.02 17.03 -6.03
CA ASN A 473 -16.28 18.05 -6.77
C ASN A 473 -14.78 17.72 -6.77
N THR A 474 -14.20 17.35 -5.61
CA THR A 474 -12.81 16.91 -5.47
C THR A 474 -12.49 15.72 -6.38
N CYS A 475 -13.38 14.72 -6.48
CA CYS A 475 -13.26 13.62 -7.44
C CYS A 475 -13.27 14.11 -8.90
N LEU A 476 -14.27 14.92 -9.29
CA LEU A 476 -14.41 15.43 -10.66
C LEU A 476 -13.22 16.30 -11.12
N GLU A 477 -12.77 17.21 -10.25
CA GLU A 477 -11.62 18.09 -10.51
C GLU A 477 -10.31 17.31 -10.56
N SER A 478 -10.10 16.39 -9.61
CA SER A 478 -8.91 15.52 -9.60
C SER A 478 -8.88 14.59 -10.81
N SER A 479 -10.02 14.05 -11.26
CA SER A 479 -10.08 13.28 -12.51
C SER A 479 -9.62 14.09 -13.72
N ARG A 480 -10.11 15.31 -13.91
CA ARG A 480 -9.67 16.19 -15.00
C ARG A 480 -8.17 16.51 -14.89
N ALA A 481 -7.68 16.66 -13.67
CA ALA A 481 -6.29 16.98 -13.36
C ALA A 481 -5.32 15.80 -13.56
N VAL A 482 -5.77 14.55 -13.34
CA VAL A 482 -5.07 13.32 -13.74
C VAL A 482 -5.05 13.20 -15.26
N LEU A 483 -6.21 13.16 -15.92
CA LEU A 483 -6.31 12.82 -17.34
C LEU A 483 -5.48 13.76 -18.23
N LYS A 484 -5.55 15.08 -18.00
CA LYS A 484 -4.74 16.07 -18.74
C LYS A 484 -3.23 15.79 -18.64
N ARG A 485 -2.76 15.31 -17.49
CA ARG A 485 -1.35 14.98 -17.25
C ARG A 485 -0.97 13.59 -17.75
N CYS A 486 -1.85 12.58 -17.61
CA CYS A 486 -1.64 11.25 -18.18
C CYS A 486 -1.50 11.32 -19.71
N ILE A 487 -2.32 12.11 -20.41
CA ILE A 487 -2.25 12.29 -21.87
C ILE A 487 -0.90 12.91 -22.28
N ILE A 488 -0.44 13.95 -21.57
CA ILE A 488 0.85 14.60 -21.84
C ILE A 488 2.03 13.68 -21.52
N PHE A 489 1.99 12.97 -20.39
CA PHE A 489 2.99 11.96 -20.01
C PHE A 489 3.10 10.86 -21.08
N ARG A 490 1.96 10.30 -21.52
CA ARG A 490 1.90 9.23 -22.53
C ARG A 490 2.14 9.70 -23.97
N THR A 491 2.14 11.01 -24.21
CA THR A 491 2.63 11.61 -25.46
C THR A 491 4.17 11.70 -25.46
N ALA A 492 4.80 11.86 -24.29
CA ALA A 492 6.26 11.91 -24.13
C ALA A 492 6.93 10.56 -23.78
N ASN A 493 6.14 9.58 -23.37
CA ASN A 493 6.56 8.25 -22.95
C ASN A 493 5.51 7.20 -23.37
N ASP A 494 5.62 6.73 -24.61
CA ASP A 494 4.73 5.78 -25.26
C ASP A 494 5.03 4.30 -24.96
N ALA A 495 6.09 4.02 -24.19
CA ALA A 495 6.39 2.68 -23.67
C ALA A 495 5.39 2.30 -22.56
N ALA A 496 4.44 1.41 -22.84
CA ALA A 496 3.39 1.00 -21.89
C ALA A 496 3.96 0.28 -20.66
N PHE A 497 5.08 -0.41 -20.79
CA PHE A 497 5.79 -1.05 -19.67
C PHE A 497 6.62 -0.07 -18.84
N SER A 498 6.79 1.18 -19.28
CA SER A 498 7.29 2.27 -18.44
C SER A 498 6.14 2.86 -17.62
N CYS A 499 6.34 2.99 -16.30
CA CYS A 499 5.46 3.74 -15.39
C CYS A 499 3.97 3.36 -15.42
N ARG A 500 3.67 2.05 -15.45
CA ARG A 500 2.31 1.46 -15.50
C ARG A 500 1.28 2.00 -14.49
N HIS A 501 1.73 2.61 -13.39
CA HIS A 501 0.88 3.31 -12.41
C HIS A 501 0.08 4.50 -12.99
N ILE A 502 0.58 5.10 -14.08
CA ILE A 502 -0.08 6.20 -14.79
C ILE A 502 -1.33 5.72 -15.54
N ASP A 503 -1.35 4.48 -16.03
CA ASP A 503 -2.47 3.94 -16.79
C ASP A 503 -3.61 3.51 -15.86
N TYR A 504 -3.29 2.86 -14.74
CA TYR A 504 -4.24 2.60 -13.65
C TYR A 504 -4.84 3.91 -13.09
N SER A 505 -4.02 4.96 -12.96
CA SER A 505 -4.50 6.31 -12.58
C SER A 505 -5.45 6.90 -13.63
N SER A 506 -5.11 6.77 -14.91
CA SER A 506 -5.91 7.26 -16.04
C SER A 506 -7.28 6.55 -16.14
N LEU A 507 -7.30 5.22 -16.03
CA LEU A 507 -8.54 4.42 -15.98
C LEU A 507 -9.41 4.81 -14.78
N THR A 508 -8.81 4.87 -13.58
CA THR A 508 -9.51 5.29 -12.34
C THR A 508 -10.12 6.69 -12.48
N ALA A 509 -9.37 7.62 -13.08
CA ALA A 509 -9.84 8.99 -13.33
C ALA A 509 -10.96 9.07 -14.37
N CYS A 510 -10.87 8.32 -15.49
CA CYS A 510 -11.94 8.25 -16.50
C CYS A 510 -13.23 7.65 -15.92
N MET A 511 -13.16 6.51 -15.23
CA MET A 511 -14.34 5.90 -14.60
C MET A 511 -14.98 6.87 -13.60
N THR A 512 -14.17 7.50 -12.74
CA THR A 512 -14.63 8.52 -11.77
C THR A 512 -15.29 9.72 -12.44
N LEU A 513 -14.73 10.22 -13.56
CA LEU A 513 -15.25 11.38 -14.27
C LEU A 513 -16.63 11.08 -14.89
N LEU A 514 -16.74 9.95 -15.58
CA LEU A 514 -17.98 9.54 -16.26
C LEU A 514 -19.09 9.16 -15.27
N LEU A 515 -18.77 8.41 -14.21
CA LEU A 515 -19.71 8.09 -13.14
C LEU A 515 -20.12 9.33 -12.33
N GLY A 516 -19.25 10.33 -12.25
CA GLY A 516 -19.57 11.65 -11.70
C GLY A 516 -20.74 12.33 -12.41
N HIS A 517 -21.01 12.03 -13.69
CA HIS A 517 -22.14 12.58 -14.44
C HIS A 517 -23.49 11.94 -14.12
N LEU A 518 -23.55 10.82 -13.38
CA LEU A 518 -24.79 10.14 -13.00
C LEU A 518 -25.78 11.02 -12.20
N ASN A 519 -25.32 12.12 -11.59
CA ASN A 519 -26.17 13.10 -10.91
C ASN A 519 -25.66 14.52 -11.23
N ARG A 520 -26.52 15.51 -11.48
CA ARG A 520 -26.10 16.92 -11.53
C ARG A 520 -25.79 17.43 -10.11
N PRO A 521 -24.68 18.15 -9.86
CA PRO A 521 -24.43 18.79 -8.57
C PRO A 521 -25.52 19.82 -8.22
N PRO A 522 -25.92 19.95 -6.94
CA PRO A 522 -26.88 20.97 -6.52
C PRO A 522 -26.45 22.40 -6.92
N GLY A 523 -27.42 23.25 -7.27
CA GLY A 523 -27.18 24.65 -7.64
C GLY A 523 -26.54 24.91 -9.01
N VAL A 524 -25.94 23.91 -9.66
CA VAL A 524 -25.33 24.09 -11.00
C VAL A 524 -26.42 24.20 -12.08
N ARG A 525 -26.31 25.23 -12.92
CA ARG A 525 -27.22 25.49 -14.05
C ARG A 525 -27.03 24.45 -15.15
N GLU A 526 -28.12 24.02 -15.78
CA GLU A 526 -28.04 22.95 -16.79
C GLU A 526 -27.17 23.32 -18.01
N ALA A 527 -27.16 24.59 -18.44
CA ALA A 527 -26.30 25.03 -19.54
C ALA A 527 -24.80 24.94 -19.19
N ASP A 528 -24.43 25.19 -17.93
CA ASP A 528 -23.05 25.09 -17.46
C ASP A 528 -22.66 23.63 -17.21
N TRP A 529 -23.58 22.81 -16.69
CA TRP A 529 -23.40 21.37 -16.54
C TRP A 529 -23.27 20.66 -17.89
N SER A 530 -24.08 21.05 -18.89
CA SER A 530 -24.01 20.50 -20.26
C SER A 530 -22.71 20.88 -20.98
N ARG A 531 -22.19 22.09 -20.75
CA ARG A 531 -20.84 22.45 -21.22
C ARG A 531 -19.77 21.57 -20.58
N GLN A 532 -19.81 21.40 -19.26
CA GLN A 532 -18.85 20.56 -18.56
C GLN A 532 -18.94 19.09 -18.98
N ARG A 533 -20.14 18.55 -19.23
CA ARG A 533 -20.36 17.22 -19.83
C ARG A 533 -19.59 17.07 -21.13
N ASN A 534 -19.72 18.03 -22.05
CA ASN A 534 -19.06 17.97 -23.36
C ASN A 534 -17.53 18.06 -23.25
N GLU A 535 -17.01 18.93 -22.37
CA GLU A 535 -15.56 19.03 -22.09
C GLU A 535 -15.00 17.74 -21.48
N ASP A 536 -15.72 17.14 -20.53
CA ASP A 536 -15.32 15.91 -19.85
C ASP A 536 -15.38 14.69 -20.79
N ARG A 537 -16.39 14.64 -21.67
CA ARG A 537 -16.55 13.63 -22.71
C ARG A 537 -15.37 13.66 -23.69
N ALA A 538 -15.04 14.83 -24.22
CA ALA A 538 -13.90 15.01 -25.12
C ALA A 538 -12.55 14.67 -24.44
N LEU A 539 -12.40 14.97 -23.15
CA LEU A 539 -11.22 14.58 -22.38
C LEU A 539 -11.12 13.06 -22.20
N ALA A 540 -12.24 12.38 -21.91
CA ALA A 540 -12.30 10.93 -21.82
C ALA A 540 -12.05 10.25 -23.19
N GLU A 541 -12.59 10.78 -24.28
CA GLU A 541 -12.32 10.29 -25.65
C GLU A 541 -10.84 10.49 -26.04
N THR A 542 -10.21 11.60 -25.64
CA THR A 542 -8.77 11.81 -25.85
C THR A 542 -7.93 10.82 -25.04
N ALA A 543 -8.35 10.48 -23.81
CA ALA A 543 -7.70 9.45 -23.00
C ALA A 543 -7.87 8.05 -23.62
N VAL A 544 -9.06 7.72 -24.14
CA VAL A 544 -9.32 6.48 -24.90
C VAL A 544 -8.41 6.37 -26.12
N ALA A 545 -8.35 7.40 -26.97
CA ALA A 545 -7.47 7.40 -28.14
C ALA A 545 -5.97 7.28 -27.77
N THR A 546 -5.58 7.81 -26.60
CA THR A 546 -4.22 7.64 -26.06
C THR A 546 -3.98 6.18 -25.64
N MET A 547 -4.94 5.54 -24.96
CA MET A 547 -4.86 4.12 -24.58
C MET A 547 -4.86 3.19 -25.80
N GLU A 548 -5.69 3.46 -26.81
CA GLU A 548 -5.71 2.71 -28.08
C GLU A 548 -4.36 2.79 -28.80
N LYS A 549 -3.73 3.97 -28.84
CA LYS A 549 -2.38 4.15 -29.39
C LYS A 549 -1.35 3.32 -28.60
N LEU A 550 -1.40 3.34 -27.27
CA LEU A 550 -0.48 2.55 -26.43
C LEU A 550 -0.66 1.04 -26.63
N ALA A 551 -1.91 0.57 -26.66
CA ALA A 551 -2.25 -0.81 -26.93
C ALA A 551 -1.66 -1.28 -28.27
N LEU A 552 -1.90 -0.53 -29.35
CA LEU A 552 -1.41 -0.86 -30.68
C LEU A 552 0.12 -0.83 -30.81
N LEU A 553 0.80 0.11 -30.11
CA LEU A 553 2.26 0.25 -30.18
C LEU A 553 3.03 -0.76 -29.32
N ASN A 554 2.41 -1.33 -28.28
CA ASN A 554 3.11 -2.16 -27.28
C ASN A 554 2.53 -3.58 -27.15
N ASP A 555 1.54 -3.95 -27.98
CA ASP A 555 0.63 -5.11 -27.78
C ASP A 555 0.00 -5.14 -26.37
N ASP A 556 -0.32 -3.96 -25.83
CA ASP A 556 -0.68 -3.82 -24.41
C ASP A 556 -2.17 -4.06 -24.14
N LYS A 557 -2.48 -5.30 -23.74
CA LYS A 557 -3.81 -5.76 -23.31
C LYS A 557 -4.48 -4.87 -22.27
N LEU A 558 -3.73 -4.29 -21.33
CA LEU A 558 -4.28 -3.42 -20.29
C LEU A 558 -4.80 -2.10 -20.84
N SER A 559 -4.04 -1.45 -21.73
CA SER A 559 -4.50 -0.24 -22.40
C SER A 559 -5.72 -0.51 -23.28
N CYS A 560 -5.76 -1.68 -23.93
CA CYS A 560 -6.91 -2.14 -24.71
C CYS A 560 -8.18 -2.30 -23.85
N GLU A 561 -8.14 -3.14 -22.82
CA GLU A 561 -9.30 -3.36 -21.93
C GLU A 561 -9.70 -2.08 -21.17
N SER A 562 -8.75 -1.20 -20.86
CA SER A 562 -9.04 0.11 -20.24
C SER A 562 -9.86 0.99 -21.18
N ALA A 563 -9.50 1.05 -22.46
CA ALA A 563 -10.26 1.76 -23.48
C ALA A 563 -11.67 1.15 -23.66
N ASP A 564 -11.79 -0.17 -23.64
CA ASP A 564 -13.07 -0.89 -23.75
C ASP A 564 -14.02 -0.60 -22.58
N ILE A 565 -13.51 -0.56 -21.34
CA ILE A 565 -14.30 -0.17 -20.15
C ILE A 565 -14.76 1.29 -20.26
N ILE A 566 -13.87 2.20 -20.67
CA ILE A 566 -14.20 3.63 -20.75
C ILE A 566 -15.21 3.89 -21.88
N ARG A 567 -15.07 3.23 -23.05
CA ARG A 567 -16.03 3.34 -24.16
C ARG A 567 -17.42 2.80 -23.79
N GLN A 568 -17.52 1.76 -22.97
CA GLN A 568 -18.79 1.28 -22.40
C GLN A 568 -19.43 2.30 -21.43
N LEU A 569 -18.63 3.13 -20.75
CA LEU A 569 -19.11 4.15 -19.80
C LEU A 569 -19.45 5.52 -20.44
N LEU A 570 -18.89 5.85 -21.61
CA LEU A 570 -19.15 7.13 -22.31
C LEU A 570 -20.65 7.49 -22.45
N PRO A 571 -21.58 6.56 -22.76
CA PRO A 571 -23.01 6.87 -22.90
C PRO A 571 -23.67 7.47 -21.65
N ILE A 572 -23.06 7.35 -20.45
CA ILE A 572 -23.57 7.97 -19.22
C ILE A 572 -23.71 9.50 -19.37
N VAL A 573 -22.75 10.12 -20.07
CA VAL A 573 -22.74 11.57 -20.31
C VAL A 573 -23.86 11.97 -21.26
N ASP A 574 -24.05 11.19 -22.33
CA ASP A 574 -25.07 11.42 -23.35
C ASP A 574 -26.48 11.33 -22.73
N CYS A 575 -26.74 10.29 -21.92
CA CYS A 575 -28.04 10.00 -21.32
C CYS A 575 -28.47 10.99 -20.21
N CYS A 576 -27.58 11.89 -19.79
CA CYS A 576 -27.90 12.98 -18.86
C CYS A 576 -28.29 14.29 -19.57
N SER A 577 -28.40 14.27 -20.91
CA SER A 577 -28.83 15.41 -21.72
C SER A 577 -30.35 15.53 -21.77
N GLY A 578 -30.93 16.23 -20.79
CA GLY A 578 -32.38 16.42 -20.65
C GLY A 578 -33.01 17.38 -21.67
N ALA A 579 -32.98 17.04 -22.96
CA ALA A 579 -33.69 17.76 -24.03
C ALA A 579 -33.88 16.91 -25.32
N ASP A 580 -34.85 15.98 -25.31
CA ASP A 580 -35.48 15.53 -26.55
C ASP A 580 -36.62 16.51 -26.89
N SER A 581 -36.46 17.31 -27.95
CA SER A 581 -37.40 18.36 -28.37
C SER A 581 -38.77 17.86 -28.87
N SER A 582 -39.02 16.55 -28.78
CA SER A 582 -40.20 15.85 -29.28
C SER A 582 -41.27 15.57 -28.20
N GLY A 583 -40.97 15.82 -26.93
CA GLY A 583 -41.89 15.58 -25.82
C GLY A 583 -42.05 14.10 -25.42
N PHE A 584 -41.35 13.18 -26.08
CA PHE A 584 -41.24 11.80 -25.62
C PHE A 584 -40.20 11.71 -24.49
N ALA A 585 -40.52 10.95 -23.44
CA ALA A 585 -39.54 10.64 -22.41
C ALA A 585 -38.40 9.81 -23.03
N CYS A 586 -37.16 10.29 -22.89
CA CYS A 586 -35.99 9.56 -23.36
C CYS A 586 -35.97 8.18 -22.66
N PRO A 587 -35.95 7.05 -23.41
CA PRO A 587 -36.09 5.73 -22.82
C PRO A 587 -34.97 5.46 -21.82
N ALA A 588 -35.27 4.76 -20.72
CA ALA A 588 -34.30 4.45 -19.68
C ALA A 588 -33.15 3.61 -20.26
N ARG A 589 -32.04 4.28 -20.57
CA ARG A 589 -30.82 3.66 -21.09
C ARG A 589 -30.00 3.15 -19.93
N ASN A 590 -30.18 1.88 -19.59
CA ASN A 590 -29.30 1.19 -18.67
C ASN A 590 -27.94 0.99 -19.37
N VAL A 591 -26.86 1.50 -18.75
CA VAL A 591 -25.50 1.16 -19.21
C VAL A 591 -25.13 -0.16 -18.54
N GLN A 592 -24.87 -1.16 -19.36
CA GLN A 592 -24.37 -2.46 -18.94
C GLN A 592 -22.88 -2.51 -19.26
N LEU A 593 -22.07 -2.75 -18.24
CA LEU A 593 -20.61 -2.81 -18.32
C LEU A 593 -20.16 -4.20 -17.87
N THR A 594 -19.56 -4.97 -18.78
CA THR A 594 -19.02 -6.29 -18.46
C THR A 594 -17.55 -6.15 -18.11
N ILE A 595 -17.16 -6.57 -16.91
CA ILE A 595 -15.77 -6.54 -16.43
C ILE A 595 -15.31 -7.99 -16.17
N PRO A 596 -14.17 -8.43 -16.72
CA PRO A 596 -13.62 -9.76 -16.46
C PRO A 596 -13.53 -10.06 -14.97
N TYR A 597 -14.07 -11.22 -14.56
CA TYR A 597 -14.05 -11.77 -13.20
C TYR A 597 -14.81 -10.98 -12.11
N LEU A 598 -15.13 -9.70 -12.33
CA LEU A 598 -16.04 -8.93 -11.48
C LEU A 598 -17.51 -9.13 -11.86
N GLY A 599 -17.80 -9.43 -13.13
CA GLY A 599 -19.15 -9.74 -13.62
C GLY A 599 -19.78 -8.61 -14.43
N VAL A 600 -21.11 -8.51 -14.37
CA VAL A 600 -21.89 -7.52 -15.14
C VAL A 600 -22.44 -6.44 -14.22
N ILE A 601 -21.99 -5.21 -14.45
CA ILE A 601 -22.39 -4.02 -13.70
C ILE A 601 -23.54 -3.35 -14.45
N ASN A 602 -24.69 -3.17 -13.77
CA ASN A 602 -25.88 -2.56 -14.34
C ASN A 602 -26.09 -1.16 -13.75
N ILE A 603 -25.97 -0.13 -14.59
CA ILE A 603 -26.07 1.28 -14.21
C ILE A 603 -27.42 1.82 -14.69
N ASN A 604 -28.39 1.87 -13.78
CA ASN A 604 -29.77 2.24 -14.07
C ASN A 604 -29.96 3.77 -14.12
N MET A 605 -29.96 4.34 -15.33
CA MET A 605 -30.13 5.78 -15.53
C MET A 605 -31.61 6.17 -15.68
N THR A 606 -32.35 6.07 -14.57
CA THR A 606 -33.74 6.56 -14.52
C THR A 606 -33.83 8.06 -14.81
N ALA A 607 -34.78 8.46 -15.65
CA ALA A 607 -34.97 9.86 -16.06
C ALA A 607 -35.71 10.71 -14.99
N ASN A 608 -36.35 10.05 -14.02
CA ASN A 608 -37.26 10.70 -13.08
C ASN A 608 -36.50 11.23 -11.85
N GLN A 609 -36.03 12.48 -11.92
CA GLN A 609 -35.16 13.14 -10.92
C GLN A 609 -35.81 13.40 -9.53
N ALA A 610 -36.94 12.76 -9.22
CA ALA A 610 -37.88 13.23 -8.22
C ALA A 610 -38.09 12.32 -6.99
N CYS A 611 -37.69 11.03 -7.01
CA CYS A 611 -37.96 10.15 -5.85
C CYS A 611 -37.03 8.94 -5.65
N GLU A 612 -36.47 8.32 -6.70
CA GLU A 612 -35.73 7.05 -6.54
C GLU A 612 -34.20 7.20 -6.72
N PRO A 613 -33.39 6.44 -5.94
CA PRO A 613 -31.94 6.46 -6.08
C PRO A 613 -31.51 5.79 -7.40
N ARG A 614 -30.61 6.44 -8.14
CA ARG A 614 -29.86 5.80 -9.25
C ARG A 614 -28.89 4.77 -8.68
N ALA A 615 -29.37 3.54 -8.51
CA ALA A 615 -28.58 2.40 -8.05
C ALA A 615 -27.61 1.94 -9.16
N VAL A 616 -26.36 1.67 -8.75
CA VAL A 616 -25.44 0.79 -9.48
C VAL A 616 -25.64 -0.59 -8.88
N ASP A 617 -26.13 -1.54 -9.67
CA ASP A 617 -26.36 -2.92 -9.20
C ASP A 617 -25.19 -3.82 -9.63
N LEU A 618 -24.65 -4.57 -8.66
CA LEU A 618 -23.49 -5.45 -8.80
C LEU A 618 -23.93 -6.92 -8.78
N THR A 619 -24.74 -7.30 -9.75
CA THR A 619 -25.17 -8.68 -9.97
C THR A 619 -23.96 -9.58 -10.28
N HIS A 620 -23.70 -10.56 -9.40
CA HIS A 620 -22.70 -11.63 -9.53
C HIS A 620 -21.20 -11.29 -9.37
N SER A 621 -20.84 -10.38 -8.45
CA SER A 621 -19.45 -10.38 -7.93
C SER A 621 -19.19 -11.64 -7.07
N GLN A 622 -18.29 -12.52 -7.51
CA GLN A 622 -17.92 -13.76 -6.79
C GLN A 622 -16.44 -13.85 -6.37
N LEU A 623 -15.65 -12.79 -6.61
CA LEU A 623 -14.27 -12.73 -6.14
C LEU A 623 -14.22 -12.55 -4.61
N PRO A 624 -13.41 -13.34 -3.87
CA PRO A 624 -13.19 -13.13 -2.45
C PRO A 624 -12.42 -11.83 -2.23
N THR A 625 -13.14 -10.73 -1.96
CA THR A 625 -12.54 -9.48 -1.52
C THR A 625 -11.98 -9.67 -0.11
N PRO A 626 -10.70 -9.35 0.15
CA PRO A 626 -10.04 -9.66 1.43
C PRO A 626 -10.60 -8.89 2.64
N SER A 627 -11.55 -7.97 2.42
CA SER A 627 -12.30 -7.26 3.47
C SER A 627 -13.56 -8.02 3.95
N ASN A 628 -14.10 -8.96 3.16
CA ASN A 628 -15.38 -9.62 3.44
C ASN A 628 -15.19 -11.06 3.95
N THR A 629 -14.53 -11.20 5.11
CA THR A 629 -14.70 -12.39 5.95
C THR A 629 -15.66 -12.04 7.10
N THR A 630 -16.61 -12.93 7.40
CA THR A 630 -17.58 -12.83 8.52
C THR A 630 -18.81 -11.93 8.33
N THR A 631 -19.66 -12.26 7.35
CA THR A 631 -21.13 -12.28 7.58
C THR A 631 -21.76 -13.44 6.80
N VAL A 632 -21.90 -14.60 7.43
CA VAL A 632 -22.86 -15.61 6.97
C VAL A 632 -24.23 -15.18 7.48
N SER A 633 -25.17 -14.90 6.57
CA SER A 633 -26.56 -14.61 6.95
C SER A 633 -27.17 -15.84 7.63
N SER A 634 -27.57 -15.69 8.89
CA SER A 634 -28.14 -16.76 9.69
C SER A 634 -29.64 -16.93 9.42
N ASP A 635 -29.97 -17.61 8.31
CA ASP A 635 -31.34 -18.06 8.04
C ASP A 635 -31.53 -19.56 8.33
N ALA A 636 -32.65 -19.89 8.97
CA ALA A 636 -33.19 -21.23 9.21
C ALA A 636 -32.24 -22.30 9.81
N TYR A 637 -32.19 -22.37 11.15
CA TYR A 637 -31.89 -23.64 11.83
C TYR A 637 -32.97 -24.69 11.47
N GLN A 638 -32.55 -25.88 11.03
CA GLN A 638 -33.39 -27.08 11.02
C GLN A 638 -32.63 -28.21 11.71
N GLU A 639 -33.22 -28.80 12.74
CA GLU A 639 -32.50 -29.64 13.71
C GLU A 639 -32.10 -31.00 13.15
N THR A 640 -30.80 -31.33 13.23
CA THR A 640 -30.29 -32.71 13.19
C THR A 640 -29.14 -32.87 14.20
N PRO A 641 -29.00 -34.03 14.88
CA PRO A 641 -28.06 -34.20 15.99
C PRO A 641 -26.63 -34.52 15.53
N PRO A 642 -25.60 -34.15 16.31
CA PRO A 642 -24.20 -34.38 15.95
C PRO A 642 -23.71 -35.82 16.26
N PRO A 643 -22.93 -36.45 15.37
CA PRO A 643 -22.07 -37.57 15.74
C PRO A 643 -20.84 -37.11 16.55
N ALA A 644 -20.19 -38.04 17.23
CA ALA A 644 -19.19 -37.74 18.26
C ALA A 644 -17.83 -37.23 17.75
N ALA A 645 -17.11 -36.52 18.62
CA ALA A 645 -15.74 -36.08 18.39
C ALA A 645 -14.74 -37.25 18.36
N LEU A 646 -13.65 -37.09 17.60
CA LEU A 646 -12.49 -37.99 17.60
C LEU A 646 -11.21 -37.23 17.98
N SER A 647 -10.27 -37.94 18.62
CA SER A 647 -9.15 -37.35 19.37
C SER A 647 -7.95 -36.93 18.52
N MET A 648 -7.20 -35.95 19.04
CA MET A 648 -6.00 -35.35 18.45
C MET A 648 -4.74 -36.20 18.71
N GLU A 649 -4.81 -37.52 18.52
CA GLU A 649 -3.78 -38.48 18.99
C GLU A 649 -3.21 -39.39 17.87
N SER A 650 -3.70 -39.29 16.64
CA SER A 650 -3.31 -40.19 15.53
C SER A 650 -2.04 -39.77 14.74
N PHE A 651 -1.27 -38.78 15.21
CA PHE A 651 -0.20 -38.15 14.43
C PHE A 651 1.24 -38.59 14.79
N LEU A 652 1.43 -39.52 15.72
CA LEU A 652 2.76 -40.01 16.13
C LEU A 652 2.84 -41.54 16.11
N GLY A 653 3.20 -42.10 14.95
CA GLY A 653 3.47 -43.53 14.77
C GLY A 653 4.03 -43.83 13.39
N GLY A 654 5.35 -43.92 13.27
CA GLY A 654 6.03 -44.17 12.00
C GLY A 654 6.29 -45.65 11.74
N ALA A 655 6.15 -46.07 10.48
CA ALA A 655 6.68 -47.33 9.96
C ALA A 655 7.08 -47.13 8.48
N ASP A 656 8.11 -47.86 8.05
CA ASP A 656 8.78 -47.69 6.76
C ASP A 656 8.25 -48.69 5.72
N THR A 657 7.94 -48.22 4.50
CA THR A 657 7.84 -49.06 3.30
C THR A 657 7.98 -48.24 2.02
N THR A 658 8.77 -48.75 1.06
CA THR A 658 9.20 -48.02 -0.14
C THR A 658 8.50 -48.47 -1.43
N ILE A 659 8.63 -47.64 -2.49
CA ILE A 659 8.38 -47.89 -3.93
C ILE A 659 6.91 -47.65 -4.41
N PRO A 660 6.65 -47.01 -5.58
CA PRO A 660 7.53 -46.29 -6.53
C PRO A 660 7.19 -44.78 -6.70
N HIS A 661 7.94 -44.11 -7.58
CA HIS A 661 7.59 -42.82 -8.20
C HIS A 661 6.50 -43.00 -9.27
N GLU A 662 5.44 -42.18 -9.24
CA GLU A 662 4.69 -41.74 -10.43
C GLU A 662 4.28 -40.26 -10.26
N ASP A 663 4.23 -39.49 -11.35
CA ASP A 663 3.93 -38.05 -11.32
C ASP A 663 2.42 -37.79 -11.15
N VAL A 664 2.03 -37.32 -9.95
CA VAL A 664 0.67 -36.81 -9.68
C VAL A 664 0.73 -35.41 -9.08
N CYS A 665 1.40 -34.49 -9.77
CA CYS A 665 1.21 -33.05 -9.55
C CYS A 665 -0.07 -32.54 -10.24
N SER A 666 -1.18 -33.28 -10.06
CA SER A 666 -2.50 -32.91 -10.59
C SER A 666 -3.03 -31.70 -9.84
N GLY A 667 -3.45 -30.68 -10.59
CA GLY A 667 -3.61 -29.33 -10.04
C GLY A 667 -4.66 -29.20 -8.95
N LEU A 668 -4.36 -28.32 -7.98
CA LEU A 668 -5.37 -27.60 -7.21
C LEU A 668 -6.12 -26.64 -8.15
N SER A 669 -7.00 -27.19 -8.99
CA SER A 669 -7.85 -26.37 -9.87
C SER A 669 -8.80 -25.53 -9.02
N ALA A 670 -9.01 -24.27 -9.40
CA ALA A 670 -9.91 -23.34 -8.71
C ALA A 670 -11.40 -23.59 -9.05
N ASP A 671 -11.76 -24.84 -9.30
CA ASP A 671 -13.12 -25.28 -9.62
C ASP A 671 -13.94 -25.52 -8.35
N TYR A 672 -15.27 -25.50 -8.49
CA TYR A 672 -16.28 -25.60 -7.43
C TYR A 672 -16.53 -24.34 -6.56
N LEU A 673 -16.36 -23.16 -7.15
CA LEU A 673 -17.30 -22.05 -6.91
C LEU A 673 -18.08 -21.73 -8.20
N GLY A 674 -19.38 -22.00 -8.20
CA GLY A 674 -20.34 -21.45 -9.17
C GLY A 674 -20.26 -21.91 -10.64
N GLY A 675 -19.22 -22.63 -11.06
CA GLY A 675 -19.05 -23.07 -12.46
C GLY A 675 -18.58 -21.97 -13.42
N TRP A 676 -18.07 -20.85 -12.90
CA TRP A 676 -17.38 -19.81 -13.66
C TRP A 676 -15.87 -19.96 -13.44
N PRO A 677 -15.01 -19.92 -14.46
CA PRO A 677 -13.57 -20.03 -14.27
C PRO A 677 -13.02 -18.83 -13.49
N CYS A 678 -12.72 -19.05 -12.20
CA CYS A 678 -11.99 -18.10 -11.37
C CYS A 678 -10.50 -18.16 -11.76
N PRO A 679 -9.84 -17.02 -12.02
CA PRO A 679 -8.42 -17.00 -12.32
C PRO A 679 -7.63 -17.36 -11.07
N SER A 680 -6.41 -17.92 -11.25
CA SER A 680 -5.49 -18.16 -10.14
C SER A 680 -5.24 -16.87 -9.36
N ILE A 681 -5.07 -16.99 -8.03
CA ILE A 681 -4.77 -15.85 -7.16
C ILE A 681 -3.46 -15.14 -7.52
N THR A 682 -2.56 -15.82 -8.25
CA THR A 682 -1.36 -15.25 -8.88
C THR A 682 -1.34 -15.49 -10.40
N ALA A 683 -2.50 -15.40 -11.06
CA ALA A 683 -2.60 -15.40 -12.51
C ALA A 683 -1.76 -14.27 -13.15
N GLU A 684 -1.41 -14.43 -14.43
CA GLU A 684 -0.62 -13.43 -15.16
C GLU A 684 -1.49 -12.24 -15.55
N ALA A 685 -0.89 -11.09 -15.88
CA ALA A 685 -1.62 -9.95 -16.46
C ALA A 685 -2.25 -10.27 -17.85
N GLY A 686 -1.74 -11.30 -18.54
CA GLY A 686 -2.37 -11.86 -19.74
C GLY A 686 -3.73 -12.49 -19.44
N ASP A 687 -3.81 -13.31 -18.39
CA ASP A 687 -5.06 -13.96 -17.96
C ASP A 687 -6.01 -12.96 -17.30
N TRP A 688 -5.52 -12.21 -16.30
CA TRP A 688 -6.29 -11.27 -15.49
C TRP A 688 -5.62 -9.90 -15.46
N THR A 689 -6.10 -9.02 -16.34
CA THR A 689 -5.43 -7.77 -16.70
C THR A 689 -5.46 -6.70 -15.61
N PHE A 690 -6.59 -6.53 -14.91
CA PHE A 690 -6.70 -5.53 -13.83
C PHE A 690 -6.29 -6.03 -12.44
N GLN A 691 -6.10 -7.34 -12.27
CA GLN A 691 -5.73 -7.98 -11.00
C GLN A 691 -6.50 -7.48 -9.76
N GLY A 692 -7.77 -7.10 -9.90
CA GLY A 692 -8.63 -6.66 -8.78
C GLY A 692 -8.58 -5.16 -8.46
N VAL A 693 -7.87 -4.34 -9.24
CA VAL A 693 -7.93 -2.86 -9.15
C VAL A 693 -9.34 -2.36 -9.50
N ASP A 694 -9.92 -2.95 -10.53
CA ASP A 694 -11.32 -2.84 -10.93
C ASP A 694 -12.26 -3.20 -9.75
N THR A 695 -12.07 -4.37 -9.15
CA THR A 695 -12.89 -4.86 -8.03
C THR A 695 -12.78 -3.94 -6.81
N THR A 696 -11.59 -3.40 -6.55
CA THR A 696 -11.35 -2.43 -5.47
C THR A 696 -12.06 -1.10 -5.74
N PHE A 697 -11.98 -0.59 -6.96
CA PHE A 697 -12.68 0.64 -7.37
C PHE A 697 -14.19 0.54 -7.19
N TRP A 698 -14.82 -0.50 -7.71
CA TRP A 698 -16.27 -0.69 -7.62
C TRP A 698 -16.74 -1.00 -6.19
N SER A 699 -15.94 -1.72 -5.39
CA SER A 699 -16.19 -1.94 -3.97
C SER A 699 -16.19 -0.63 -3.18
N LEU A 700 -15.16 0.21 -3.36
CA LEU A 700 -15.06 1.53 -2.72
C LEU A 700 -16.26 2.43 -3.09
N LEU A 701 -16.66 2.45 -4.36
CA LEU A 701 -17.80 3.20 -4.84
C LEU A 701 -19.12 2.70 -4.22
N ASN A 702 -19.34 1.38 -4.20
CA ASN A 702 -20.59 0.78 -3.69
C ASN A 702 -20.73 0.85 -2.17
N TYR A 703 -19.62 0.93 -1.42
CA TYR A 703 -19.63 1.23 0.02
C TYR A 703 -20.30 2.59 0.35
N GLY A 704 -20.52 3.43 -0.68
CA GLY A 704 -21.37 4.62 -0.64
C GLY A 704 -22.87 4.37 -0.79
N VAL A 705 -23.26 3.47 -1.69
CA VAL A 705 -24.67 3.32 -2.11
C VAL A 705 -25.46 2.47 -1.11
N GLY A 706 -24.86 1.37 -0.61
CA GLY A 706 -25.57 0.39 0.23
C GLY A 706 -26.11 0.94 1.56
N MET A 707 -25.42 1.90 2.20
CA MET A 707 -25.82 2.37 3.54
C MET A 707 -27.06 3.29 3.59
N SER A 708 -27.78 3.46 2.46
CA SER A 708 -28.98 4.31 2.42
C SER A 708 -30.30 3.56 2.71
N SER A 709 -30.29 2.22 2.79
CA SER A 709 -31.49 1.41 3.12
C SER A 709 -31.82 1.44 4.61
N ASP A 710 -30.81 1.37 5.46
CA ASP A 710 -30.97 0.95 6.86
C ASP A 710 -31.49 2.06 7.79
N PHE A 711 -31.60 3.29 7.25
CA PHE A 711 -32.23 4.44 7.91
C PHE A 711 -33.70 4.67 7.47
N ALA A 712 -34.26 3.79 6.63
CA ALA A 712 -35.60 3.96 6.02
C ALA A 712 -36.66 2.94 6.50
N ARG A 713 -36.42 2.24 7.63
CA ARG A 713 -37.42 1.38 8.29
C ARG A 713 -37.47 1.69 9.79
N GLY A 714 -38.42 2.53 10.20
CA GLY A 714 -38.52 3.03 11.57
C GLY A 714 -39.76 3.89 11.84
N ASP A 715 -40.90 3.54 11.23
CA ASP A 715 -42.26 3.97 11.60
C ASP A 715 -43.04 2.73 12.12
#